data_AF-A0A7X8X6X7-F1
#
_entry.id   AF-A0A7X8X6X7-F1
#
_cell.length_a   1.000
_cell.length_b   1.000
_cell.length_c   1.000
_cell.angle_alpha   90.00
_cell.angle_beta   90.00
_cell.angle_gamma   90.00
#
_symmetry.space_group_name_H-M   'P 1'
#
loop_
_entity.id
_entity.type
_entity.pdbx_description
1 polymer ?
#
loop_
_entity_poly.entity_id
_entity_poly.type
_entity_poly.pdbx_seq_one_letter_code
_entity_poly.pdbx_strand_id
1 'polypeptide(L)'
;MAEIDELMIRLEKLESENSYLKMLLEQAGIKYELIDAASNPHDESFDPDQGSRILTEKITRNHAQKFYSYFWGRTDVYSKRSQNKTTGKAAYYPQCDNFWRNGICPRVLGAKVKCKDCNNRRWTKLEVTQIENHLRGLKKDGSDVIGIYPLFPDGTCRFLVFDFDNHDKGAEEHEYANTDDSWIDEVEALREIGKANGISMLVERSRSGKGAHVWIFFDAPTPANLARKFGFSLLDKGAESVNMKSFRFYDRMLPAQDYIEDGELGNLIALPLQGQALKHGNSAFVDERWNAYPNQWTALQSVRRLSASRIEELLIKWKISSTELCLDSAAQTENDDVKPWERSKHLHAEDVSGKLSITVSNLLYVNTGNLKPRIQNQIRRMAAFPNPIFFRNKAIGLSNYANSRYIYLGEDDNGYICIPRGLLEHLIEKLKTAGIPYFISDKRTGGTAIKAEFIGELRYSQKKAVNALMQYDNGILSAATAFGKTVVCSNLIARKQVNTLILLESSSLIEQWEKSLSTFLKIDEELPEYKTKTGRIKKKKSLIGIIQGAKDTSTGIVDIAMVGSLYKKGEFHLRLKDYGMILVDECHHSASETISRILREVPAKYLYGVTATPFRSDGLDRINEMLLGPVRFEYSAKEKAEEHGIDYLIVPRFTRTVSPHGRDRLHINDAYEIIRNNELRNEQIVDDIKFCITANRTPVVLTRFTEHADTLYDLLKDCADNVFLLTGKKSKKERRELRAQMDSVPVTESLILVATGQLIGEGFDYPRLDTLIMAAPVAW
;
A
#
# COMPACT_ATOMS: atom_id res chain seq x y z
N MET A 1 -34.78 -11.30 -33.16
CA MET A 1 -35.33 -12.18 -34.22
C MET A 1 -34.45 -12.12 -35.46
N ALA A 2 -34.24 -10.96 -36.09
CA ALA A 2 -33.36 -10.82 -37.25
C ALA A 2 -31.92 -11.37 -37.07
N GLU A 3 -31.33 -11.20 -35.87
CA GLU A 3 -29.98 -11.68 -35.55
C GLU A 3 -29.90 -13.21 -35.37
N ILE A 4 -31.02 -13.85 -34.97
CA ILE A 4 -31.11 -15.31 -34.84
C ILE A 4 -31.26 -15.95 -36.22
N ASP A 5 -32.07 -15.34 -37.09
CA ASP A 5 -32.25 -15.80 -38.46
C ASP A 5 -30.94 -15.69 -39.26
N GLU A 6 -30.16 -14.62 -39.06
CA GLU A 6 -28.84 -14.47 -39.69
C GLU A 6 -27.83 -15.53 -39.23
N LEU A 7 -27.85 -15.87 -37.93
CA LEU A 7 -27.02 -16.95 -37.37
C LEU A 7 -27.43 -18.33 -37.88
N MET A 8 -28.73 -18.60 -38.02
CA MET A 8 -29.22 -19.86 -38.58
C MET A 8 -28.81 -20.05 -40.04
N ILE A 9 -28.92 -19.00 -40.86
CA ILE A 9 -28.48 -19.02 -42.26
C ILE A 9 -26.96 -19.24 -42.35
N ARG A 10 -26.18 -18.63 -41.44
CA ARG A 10 -24.73 -18.85 -41.35
C ARG A 10 -24.39 -20.30 -41.01
N LEU A 11 -25.16 -20.91 -40.10
CA LEU A 11 -24.97 -22.27 -39.63
C LEU A 11 -25.23 -23.28 -40.76
N GLU A 12 -26.34 -23.15 -41.48
CA GLU A 12 -26.66 -24.01 -42.63
C GLU A 12 -25.59 -23.94 -43.73
N LYS A 13 -25.04 -22.73 -43.95
CA LYS A 13 -23.98 -22.52 -44.95
C LYS A 13 -22.69 -23.23 -44.54
N LEU A 14 -22.31 -23.17 -43.27
CA LEU A 14 -21.13 -23.83 -42.74
C LEU A 14 -21.28 -25.36 -42.71
N GLU A 15 -22.48 -25.86 -42.40
CA GLU A 15 -22.76 -27.31 -42.43
C GLU A 15 -22.70 -27.87 -43.86
N SER A 16 -23.22 -27.11 -44.83
CA SER A 16 -23.13 -27.45 -46.25
C SER A 16 -21.69 -27.47 -46.75
N GLU A 17 -20.88 -26.47 -46.37
CA GLU A 17 -19.47 -26.38 -46.72
C GLU A 17 -18.65 -27.51 -46.08
N ASN A 18 -18.91 -27.84 -44.81
CA ASN A 18 -18.28 -28.94 -44.11
C ASN A 18 -18.57 -30.29 -44.78
N SER A 19 -19.83 -30.49 -45.20
CA SER A 19 -20.26 -31.71 -45.90
C SER A 19 -19.55 -31.87 -47.26
N TYR A 20 -19.39 -30.77 -48.00
CA TYR A 20 -18.65 -30.74 -49.25
C TYR A 20 -17.15 -31.04 -49.06
N LEU A 21 -16.53 -30.47 -48.02
CA LEU A 21 -15.12 -30.72 -47.69
C LEU A 21 -14.88 -32.19 -47.27
N LYS A 22 -15.80 -32.78 -46.50
CA LYS A 22 -15.74 -34.21 -46.14
C LYS A 22 -15.83 -35.10 -47.38
N MET A 23 -16.73 -34.79 -48.31
CA MET A 23 -16.82 -35.52 -49.58
C MET A 23 -15.52 -35.45 -50.39
N LEU A 24 -14.86 -34.29 -50.44
CA LEU A 24 -13.56 -34.14 -51.09
C LEU A 24 -12.45 -34.95 -50.41
N LEU A 25 -12.44 -35.01 -49.07
CA LEU A 25 -11.49 -35.82 -48.30
C LEU A 25 -11.69 -37.32 -48.54
N GLU A 26 -12.94 -37.79 -48.65
CA GLU A 26 -13.26 -39.19 -49.01
C GLU A 26 -12.80 -39.53 -50.42
N GLN A 27 -13.07 -38.65 -51.39
CA GLN A 27 -12.59 -38.83 -52.77
C GLN A 27 -11.06 -38.84 -52.87
N ALA A 28 -10.37 -38.12 -51.98
CA ALA A 28 -8.92 -38.10 -51.90
C ALA A 28 -8.32 -39.26 -51.08
N GLY A 29 -9.15 -40.13 -50.48
CA GLY A 29 -8.69 -41.24 -49.63
C GLY A 29 -8.04 -40.81 -48.31
N ILE A 30 -8.30 -39.58 -47.86
CA ILE A 30 -7.74 -39.01 -46.62
C ILE A 30 -8.70 -39.35 -45.48
N LYS A 31 -8.23 -40.16 -44.51
CA LYS A 31 -9.01 -40.47 -43.30
C LYS A 31 -9.18 -39.20 -42.45
N TYR A 32 -10.41 -38.92 -42.01
CA TYR A 32 -10.74 -37.90 -41.04
C TYR A 32 -11.53 -38.53 -39.88
N GLU A 33 -11.31 -38.06 -38.64
CA GLU A 33 -12.06 -38.52 -37.47
C GLU A 33 -13.32 -37.67 -37.29
N LEU A 34 -14.45 -38.33 -37.01
CA LEU A 34 -15.67 -37.66 -36.54
C LEU A 34 -15.45 -37.28 -35.07
N ILE A 35 -15.20 -36.01 -34.82
CA ILE A 35 -15.24 -35.46 -33.46
C ILE A 35 -16.71 -35.40 -33.06
N ASP A 36 -17.16 -36.35 -32.25
CA ASP A 36 -18.47 -36.31 -31.62
C ASP A 36 -18.54 -35.03 -30.77
N ALA A 37 -19.53 -34.18 -30.99
CA ALA A 37 -19.67 -32.91 -30.27
C ALA A 37 -19.90 -33.09 -28.75
N ALA A 38 -20.05 -34.33 -28.27
CA ALA A 38 -20.15 -34.70 -26.87
C ALA A 38 -18.81 -35.08 -26.20
N SER A 39 -17.69 -35.11 -26.94
CA SER A 39 -16.38 -35.50 -26.41
C SER A 39 -15.26 -34.57 -26.88
N ASN A 40 -15.47 -33.26 -26.73
CA ASN A 40 -14.36 -32.31 -26.71
C ASN A 40 -13.66 -32.39 -25.33
N PRO A 41 -12.36 -32.76 -25.25
CA PRO A 41 -11.59 -32.69 -23.99
C PRO A 41 -11.35 -31.24 -23.53
N HIS A 42 -11.77 -30.26 -24.34
CA HIS A 42 -11.59 -28.83 -24.12
C HIS A 42 -12.82 -28.12 -23.57
N ASP A 43 -13.88 -28.85 -23.20
CA ASP A 43 -15.11 -28.27 -22.67
C ASP A 43 -15.44 -28.62 -21.19
N GLU A 44 -14.43 -29.01 -20.42
CA GLU A 44 -14.63 -29.26 -18.99
C GLU A 44 -14.65 -27.95 -18.19
N SER A 45 -15.71 -27.73 -17.41
CA SER A 45 -15.75 -26.68 -16.38
C SER A 45 -14.64 -26.87 -15.33
N PHE A 46 -14.35 -25.86 -14.52
CA PHE A 46 -13.39 -26.01 -13.41
C PHE A 46 -13.80 -27.18 -12.50
N ASP A 47 -12.83 -28.05 -12.20
CA ASP A 47 -13.03 -29.24 -11.39
C ASP A 47 -12.51 -28.98 -9.96
N PRO A 48 -13.31 -29.09 -8.90
CA PRO A 48 -12.80 -28.86 -7.55
C PRO A 48 -11.73 -29.89 -7.11
N ASP A 49 -11.72 -31.11 -7.67
CA ASP A 49 -10.74 -32.15 -7.34
C ASP A 49 -9.58 -32.17 -8.34
N GLN A 50 -8.75 -31.13 -8.22
CA GLN A 50 -7.57 -30.95 -9.05
C GLN A 50 -6.52 -32.07 -8.92
N GLY A 51 -6.53 -32.79 -7.80
CA GLY A 51 -5.57 -33.87 -7.54
C GLY A 51 -5.87 -35.12 -8.37
N SER A 52 -7.14 -35.52 -8.50
CA SER A 52 -7.54 -36.71 -9.24
C SER A 52 -7.36 -36.57 -10.76
N ARG A 53 -7.33 -35.33 -11.27
CA ARG A 53 -7.03 -35.05 -12.68
C ARG A 53 -5.61 -35.43 -13.08
N ILE A 54 -4.66 -35.38 -12.14
CA ILE A 54 -3.23 -35.55 -12.44
C ILE A 54 -2.90 -37.04 -12.58
N LEU A 55 -2.40 -37.41 -13.76
CA LEU A 55 -1.92 -38.76 -14.04
C LEU A 55 -0.67 -39.05 -13.21
N THR A 56 -0.74 -40.10 -12.40
CA THR A 56 0.38 -40.53 -11.57
C THR A 56 1.41 -41.28 -12.41
N GLU A 57 2.58 -40.68 -12.60
CA GLU A 57 3.71 -41.31 -13.28
C GLU A 57 4.83 -41.69 -12.29
N LYS A 58 5.50 -42.81 -12.57
CA LYS A 58 6.66 -43.23 -11.77
C LYS A 58 7.86 -42.34 -12.09
N ILE A 59 8.27 -41.51 -11.12
CA ILE A 59 9.43 -40.62 -11.26
C ILE A 59 10.71 -41.41 -11.52
N THR A 60 11.34 -41.14 -12.67
CA THR A 60 12.62 -41.74 -13.10
C THR A 60 13.71 -40.68 -13.21
N ARG A 61 14.96 -41.13 -13.37
CA ARG A 61 16.10 -40.23 -13.60
C ARG A 61 15.92 -39.35 -14.85
N ASN A 62 15.27 -39.88 -15.89
CA ASN A 62 14.94 -39.12 -17.11
C ASN A 62 13.97 -37.97 -16.81
N HIS A 63 12.97 -38.18 -15.95
CA HIS A 63 12.07 -37.12 -15.50
C HIS A 63 12.83 -36.01 -14.78
N ALA A 64 13.73 -36.37 -13.85
CA ALA A 64 14.54 -35.39 -13.14
C ALA A 64 15.48 -34.59 -14.07
N GLN A 65 16.09 -35.24 -15.05
CA GLN A 65 16.92 -34.57 -16.06
C GLN A 65 16.10 -33.62 -16.95
N LYS A 66 14.93 -34.06 -17.43
CA LYS A 66 14.02 -33.23 -18.23
C LYS A 66 13.54 -32.02 -17.43
N PHE A 67 13.09 -32.23 -16.20
CA PHE A 67 12.68 -31.18 -15.27
C PHE A 67 13.80 -30.14 -15.09
N TYR A 68 15.02 -30.62 -14.81
CA TYR A 68 16.17 -29.75 -14.62
C TYR A 68 16.53 -28.93 -15.86
N SER A 69 16.30 -29.48 -17.07
CA SER A 69 16.59 -28.77 -18.32
C SER A 69 15.74 -27.51 -18.53
N TYR A 70 14.59 -27.41 -17.86
CA TYR A 70 13.73 -26.22 -17.85
C TYR A 70 14.01 -25.36 -16.62
N PHE A 71 13.99 -25.95 -15.42
CA PHE A 71 14.22 -25.23 -14.16
C PHE A 71 15.71 -25.15 -13.81
N TRP A 72 16.51 -24.64 -14.74
CA TRP A 72 17.96 -24.62 -14.63
C TRP A 72 18.44 -23.37 -13.88
N GLY A 73 18.66 -23.52 -12.57
CA GLY A 73 19.35 -22.54 -11.73
C GLY A 73 20.78 -22.97 -11.35
N ARG A 74 21.38 -22.29 -10.38
CA ARG A 74 22.71 -22.61 -9.82
C ARG A 74 22.85 -24.10 -9.46
N THR A 75 23.97 -24.70 -9.86
CA THR A 75 24.33 -26.10 -9.56
C THR A 75 25.21 -26.23 -8.32
N ASP A 76 25.88 -25.15 -7.93
CA ASP A 76 26.84 -25.14 -6.84
C ASP A 76 26.16 -25.07 -5.46
N VAL A 77 24.87 -24.74 -5.41
CA VAL A 77 24.08 -24.62 -4.18
C VAL A 77 22.59 -24.81 -4.46
N TYR A 78 21.85 -25.33 -3.47
CA TYR A 78 20.39 -25.32 -3.43
C TYR A 78 19.90 -25.17 -2.00
N SER A 79 18.62 -24.84 -1.83
CA SER A 79 17.98 -24.77 -0.51
C SER A 79 16.96 -25.89 -0.32
N LYS A 80 16.77 -26.33 0.93
CA LYS A 80 15.67 -27.21 1.33
C LYS A 80 14.69 -26.49 2.21
N ARG A 81 13.42 -26.83 2.05
CA ARG A 81 12.36 -26.42 2.96
C ARG A 81 12.53 -27.13 4.31
N SER A 82 12.31 -26.41 5.39
CA SER A 82 12.27 -26.95 6.74
C SER A 82 11.15 -26.25 7.52
N GLN A 83 10.45 -27.01 8.36
CA GLN A 83 9.40 -26.50 9.22
C GLN A 83 9.86 -26.52 10.67
N ASN A 84 9.72 -25.39 11.36
CA ASN A 84 9.98 -25.32 12.79
C ASN A 84 8.89 -26.11 13.52
N LYS A 85 9.28 -27.14 14.29
CA LYS A 85 8.36 -28.03 15.01
C LYS A 85 7.58 -27.32 16.12
N THR A 86 8.09 -26.23 16.65
CA THR A 86 7.49 -25.49 17.78
C THR A 86 6.56 -24.38 17.31
N THR A 87 6.92 -23.67 16.23
CA THR A 87 6.14 -22.52 15.73
C THR A 87 5.32 -22.84 14.49
N GLY A 88 5.49 -24.02 13.88
CA GLY A 88 4.86 -24.40 12.61
C GLY A 88 5.37 -23.63 11.38
N LYS A 89 6.22 -22.60 11.56
CA LYS A 89 6.72 -21.74 10.46
C LYS A 89 7.68 -22.50 9.56
N ALA A 90 7.43 -22.43 8.25
CA ALA A 90 8.30 -23.03 7.22
C ALA A 90 9.23 -21.99 6.61
N ALA A 91 10.50 -22.37 6.40
CA ALA A 91 11.52 -21.54 5.76
C ALA A 91 12.46 -22.42 4.91
N TYR A 92 13.15 -21.79 3.95
CA TYR A 92 14.15 -22.44 3.12
C TYR A 92 15.55 -22.13 3.62
N TYR A 93 16.41 -23.16 3.63
CA TYR A 93 17.79 -23.04 4.09
C TYR A 93 18.77 -23.61 3.08
N PRO A 94 19.84 -22.87 2.71
CA PRO A 94 20.85 -23.35 1.80
C PRO A 94 21.62 -24.53 2.41
N GLN A 95 21.87 -25.56 1.59
CA GLN A 95 22.50 -26.79 2.04
C GLN A 95 24.02 -26.67 1.98
N CYS A 96 24.68 -27.08 3.07
CA CYS A 96 26.13 -26.99 3.24
C CYS A 96 26.69 -28.33 3.74
N ASP A 97 27.71 -28.86 3.04
CA ASP A 97 28.35 -30.15 3.35
C ASP A 97 28.99 -30.16 4.73
N ASN A 98 29.41 -28.98 5.20
CA ASN A 98 30.06 -28.80 6.49
C ASN A 98 29.08 -28.60 7.63
N PHE A 99 27.77 -28.44 7.38
CA PHE A 99 26.79 -28.16 8.43
C PHE A 99 26.75 -29.27 9.47
N TRP A 100 26.71 -30.53 9.06
CA TRP A 100 26.65 -31.68 9.98
C TRP A 100 28.03 -32.25 10.37
N ARG A 101 29.12 -31.57 9.99
CA ARG A 101 30.47 -31.99 10.37
C ARG A 101 30.83 -31.41 11.73
N ASN A 102 31.05 -32.29 12.71
CA ASN A 102 31.42 -31.92 14.08
C ASN A 102 32.64 -30.97 14.07
N GLY A 103 32.51 -29.85 14.77
CA GLY A 103 33.58 -28.86 14.96
C GLY A 103 33.82 -27.89 13.80
N ILE A 104 33.13 -28.01 12.66
CA ILE A 104 33.42 -27.18 11.47
C ILE A 104 32.42 -26.03 11.29
N CYS A 105 31.12 -26.30 11.43
CA CYS A 105 30.09 -25.27 11.24
C CYS A 105 29.89 -24.43 12.52
N PRO A 106 30.14 -23.10 12.50
CA PRO A 106 29.96 -22.25 13.67
C PRO A 106 28.52 -22.25 14.20
N ARG A 107 27.53 -22.44 13.32
CA ARG A 107 26.11 -22.48 13.69
C ARG A 107 25.74 -23.72 14.53
N VAL A 108 26.40 -24.85 14.33
CA VAL A 108 26.21 -26.04 15.16
C VAL A 108 26.87 -25.87 16.54
N LEU A 109 27.94 -25.06 16.60
CA LEU A 109 28.60 -24.67 17.84
C LEU A 109 27.89 -23.52 18.59
N GLY A 110 26.70 -23.11 18.14
CA GLY A 110 25.89 -22.06 18.79
C GLY A 110 26.26 -20.62 18.41
N ALA A 111 27.24 -20.39 17.52
CA ALA A 111 27.60 -19.05 17.08
C ALA A 111 26.58 -18.46 16.09
N LYS A 112 26.18 -17.20 16.29
CA LYS A 112 25.23 -16.46 15.44
C LYS A 112 25.91 -15.85 14.20
N VAL A 113 26.64 -16.66 13.44
CA VAL A 113 27.31 -16.22 12.19
C VAL A 113 26.39 -16.47 10.99
N LYS A 114 26.22 -15.47 10.12
CA LYS A 114 25.50 -15.64 8.85
C LYS A 114 26.33 -16.52 7.91
N CYS A 115 25.68 -17.43 7.18
CA CYS A 115 26.41 -18.33 6.26
C CYS A 115 27.24 -17.57 5.22
N LYS A 116 26.84 -16.35 4.83
CA LYS A 116 27.60 -15.53 3.88
C LYS A 116 28.99 -15.14 4.38
N ASP A 117 29.15 -14.97 5.69
CA ASP A 117 30.37 -14.51 6.37
C ASP A 117 31.18 -15.70 6.95
N CYS A 118 30.84 -16.93 6.57
CA CYS A 118 31.46 -18.14 7.13
C CYS A 118 32.66 -18.59 6.29
N ASN A 119 33.85 -18.59 6.90
CA ASN A 119 35.08 -19.05 6.25
C ASN A 119 35.11 -20.57 5.97
N ASN A 120 34.30 -21.35 6.70
CA ASN A 120 34.18 -22.80 6.51
C ASN A 120 33.01 -23.18 5.57
N ARG A 121 32.51 -22.24 4.78
CA ARG A 121 31.37 -22.44 3.88
C ARG A 121 31.72 -23.39 2.74
N ARG A 122 30.94 -24.47 2.60
CA ARG A 122 31.02 -25.41 1.48
C ARG A 122 29.61 -25.82 1.07
N TRP A 123 29.06 -25.15 0.07
CA TRP A 123 27.71 -25.44 -0.41
C TRP A 123 27.62 -26.84 -1.01
N THR A 124 26.50 -27.49 -0.72
CA THR A 124 26.18 -28.79 -1.31
C THR A 124 25.68 -28.57 -2.72
N LYS A 125 26.35 -29.23 -3.68
CA LYS A 125 25.96 -29.18 -5.09
C LYS A 125 24.57 -29.79 -5.29
N LEU A 126 23.82 -29.22 -6.23
CA LEU A 126 22.55 -29.76 -6.68
C LEU A 126 22.80 -30.89 -7.69
N GLU A 127 22.48 -32.12 -7.32
CA GLU A 127 22.55 -33.28 -8.21
C GLU A 127 21.16 -33.80 -8.56
N VAL A 128 21.10 -34.69 -9.55
CA VAL A 128 19.85 -35.30 -10.04
C VAL A 128 19.09 -36.03 -8.93
N THR A 129 19.80 -36.59 -7.95
CA THR A 129 19.19 -37.32 -6.83
C THR A 129 18.33 -36.43 -5.95
N GLN A 130 18.72 -35.17 -5.71
CA GLN A 130 17.90 -34.23 -4.95
C GLN A 130 16.62 -33.84 -5.72
N ILE A 131 16.72 -33.71 -7.04
CA ILE A 131 15.57 -33.42 -7.92
C ILE A 131 14.59 -34.61 -7.93
N GLU A 132 15.09 -35.85 -8.03
CA GLU A 132 14.26 -37.05 -7.90
C GLU A 132 13.49 -37.07 -6.58
N ASN A 133 14.17 -36.75 -5.47
CA ASN A 133 13.53 -36.73 -4.15
C ASN A 133 12.45 -35.64 -4.04
N HIS A 134 12.71 -34.45 -4.60
CA HIS A 134 11.75 -33.36 -4.66
C HIS A 134 10.48 -33.75 -5.43
N LEU A 135 10.65 -34.34 -6.62
CA LEU A 135 9.54 -34.77 -7.48
C LEU A 135 8.75 -35.93 -6.87
N ARG A 136 9.41 -36.87 -6.17
CA ARG A 136 8.70 -37.96 -5.47
C ARG A 136 7.89 -37.45 -4.28
N GLY A 137 8.37 -36.42 -3.58
CA GLY A 137 7.68 -35.80 -2.45
C GLY A 137 7.23 -36.82 -1.40
N LEU A 138 8.10 -37.74 -0.97
CA LEU A 138 7.72 -38.81 -0.03
C LEU A 138 7.47 -38.29 1.39
N LYS A 139 8.04 -37.15 1.75
CA LYS A 139 7.97 -36.63 3.12
C LYS A 139 6.73 -35.76 3.32
N LYS A 140 5.89 -36.14 4.29
CA LYS A 140 4.67 -35.39 4.64
C LYS A 140 4.95 -33.95 5.12
N ASP A 141 6.11 -33.72 5.74
CA ASP A 141 6.52 -32.40 6.21
C ASP A 141 7.06 -31.49 5.08
N GLY A 142 7.17 -32.01 3.85
CA GLY A 142 7.70 -31.30 2.69
C GLY A 142 9.18 -30.93 2.80
N SER A 143 9.96 -31.62 3.63
CA SER A 143 11.41 -31.37 3.79
C SER A 143 12.28 -31.94 2.65
N ASP A 144 11.65 -32.60 1.69
CA ASP A 144 12.21 -32.98 0.39
C ASP A 144 12.02 -31.90 -0.68
N VAL A 145 11.22 -30.86 -0.41
CA VAL A 145 11.05 -29.72 -1.32
C VAL A 145 12.33 -28.89 -1.37
N ILE A 146 12.79 -28.64 -2.59
CA ILE A 146 13.98 -27.83 -2.85
C ILE A 146 13.61 -26.51 -3.52
N GLY A 147 14.43 -25.50 -3.28
CA GLY A 147 14.44 -24.25 -4.03
C GLY A 147 15.80 -24.01 -4.65
N ILE A 148 15.82 -23.25 -5.74
CA ILE A 148 17.01 -22.93 -6.53
C ILE A 148 17.21 -21.42 -6.63
N TYR A 149 18.42 -21.04 -7.03
CA TYR A 149 18.79 -19.66 -7.29
C TYR A 149 18.88 -19.46 -8.81
N PRO A 150 17.99 -18.64 -9.43
CA PRO A 150 17.93 -18.51 -10.89
C PRO A 150 19.11 -17.77 -11.52
N LEU A 151 19.78 -16.89 -10.76
CA LEU A 151 20.88 -16.05 -11.23
C LEU A 151 22.20 -16.81 -11.08
N PHE A 152 22.92 -16.98 -12.18
CA PHE A 152 24.27 -17.55 -12.16
C PHE A 152 25.30 -16.50 -11.72
N PRO A 153 26.47 -16.93 -11.18
CA PRO A 153 27.53 -16.01 -10.78
C PRO A 153 28.06 -15.10 -11.91
N ASP A 154 27.88 -15.48 -13.17
CA ASP A 154 28.26 -14.68 -14.34
C ASP A 154 27.19 -13.65 -14.78
N GLY A 155 26.10 -13.52 -14.00
CA GLY A 155 25.01 -12.57 -14.30
C GLY A 155 23.99 -13.07 -15.33
N THR A 156 24.04 -14.35 -15.72
CA THR A 156 23.06 -14.94 -16.64
C THR A 156 21.94 -15.71 -15.92
N CYS A 157 20.87 -16.07 -16.64
CA CYS A 157 19.82 -16.98 -16.18
C CYS A 157 19.27 -17.84 -17.35
N ARG A 158 18.46 -18.85 -17.03
CA ARG A 158 17.84 -19.77 -18.02
C ARG A 158 16.32 -19.66 -18.10
N PHE A 159 15.72 -18.85 -17.23
CA PHE A 159 14.30 -18.56 -17.23
C PHE A 159 14.04 -17.21 -16.56
N LEU A 160 12.86 -16.67 -16.83
CA LEU A 160 12.26 -15.54 -16.17
C LEU A 160 10.93 -16.00 -15.57
N VAL A 161 10.62 -15.58 -14.36
CA VAL A 161 9.37 -15.94 -13.68
C VAL A 161 8.70 -14.71 -13.09
N PHE A 162 7.40 -14.60 -13.29
CA PHE A 162 6.54 -13.60 -12.65
C PHE A 162 5.86 -14.27 -11.44
N ASP A 163 6.05 -13.69 -10.26
CA ASP A 163 5.58 -14.20 -8.97
C ASP A 163 4.30 -13.46 -8.56
N PHE A 164 3.17 -14.17 -8.43
CA PHE A 164 1.86 -13.64 -8.06
C PHE A 164 1.42 -14.21 -6.70
N ASP A 165 1.84 -13.57 -5.60
CA ASP A 165 1.54 -13.96 -4.22
C ASP A 165 1.43 -12.71 -3.31
N ASN A 166 0.36 -12.59 -2.52
CA ASN A 166 0.12 -11.49 -1.59
C ASN A 166 0.86 -11.75 -0.27
N HIS A 167 1.57 -10.74 0.23
CA HIS A 167 2.30 -10.81 1.49
C HIS A 167 1.78 -9.81 2.57
N ASP A 168 0.54 -9.30 2.46
CA ASP A 168 -0.07 -8.40 3.47
C ASP A 168 0.03 -8.93 4.93
N LYS A 169 0.18 -8.02 5.91
CA LYS A 169 0.29 -8.36 7.35
C LYS A 169 -0.93 -9.13 7.87
N GLY A 170 -0.68 -10.27 8.53
CA GLY A 170 -1.71 -11.11 9.14
C GLY A 170 -2.03 -12.40 8.36
N ALA A 171 -1.51 -12.53 7.13
CA ALA A 171 -1.54 -13.80 6.37
C ALA A 171 -0.64 -14.89 6.98
N GLU A 172 0.05 -14.62 8.10
CA GLU A 172 0.96 -15.55 8.77
C GLU A 172 0.26 -16.70 9.51
N GLU A 173 -1.04 -16.58 9.81
CA GLU A 173 -1.75 -17.61 10.59
C GLU A 173 -2.19 -18.82 9.74
N HIS A 174 -2.28 -18.67 8.41
CA HIS A 174 -2.63 -19.73 7.47
C HIS A 174 -1.74 -19.65 6.22
N GLU A 175 -1.03 -20.74 5.91
CA GLU A 175 -0.03 -20.87 4.83
C GLU A 175 -0.24 -19.95 3.60
N TYR A 176 0.61 -18.91 3.47
CA TYR A 176 0.93 -18.12 2.27
C TYR A 176 -0.15 -18.08 1.18
N ALA A 177 -1.12 -17.18 1.34
CA ALA A 177 -2.35 -17.24 0.58
C ALA A 177 -2.92 -15.84 0.31
N ASN A 178 -3.27 -15.60 -0.95
CA ASN A 178 -4.15 -14.50 -1.32
C ASN A 178 -5.49 -14.58 -0.57
N THR A 179 -6.03 -13.42 -0.20
CA THR A 179 -7.29 -13.30 0.55
C THR A 179 -8.54 -13.51 -0.31
N ASP A 180 -8.40 -13.39 -1.62
CA ASP A 180 -9.43 -13.55 -2.64
C ASP A 180 -8.79 -14.11 -3.92
N ASP A 181 -9.60 -14.40 -4.94
CA ASP A 181 -9.16 -15.00 -6.21
C ASP A 181 -8.78 -13.96 -7.29
N SER A 182 -8.71 -12.66 -6.97
CA SER A 182 -8.47 -11.63 -7.97
C SER A 182 -7.05 -11.65 -8.57
N TRP A 183 -6.11 -12.38 -7.96
CA TRP A 183 -4.79 -12.68 -8.53
C TRP A 183 -4.87 -13.54 -9.80
N ILE A 184 -5.93 -14.33 -9.97
CA ILE A 184 -6.18 -15.12 -11.18
C ILE A 184 -6.31 -14.20 -12.39
N ASP A 185 -7.05 -13.09 -12.24
CA ASP A 185 -7.24 -12.11 -13.30
C ASP A 185 -5.90 -11.48 -13.73
N GLU A 186 -4.97 -11.25 -12.79
CA GLU A 186 -3.64 -10.71 -13.10
C GLU A 186 -2.77 -11.72 -13.88
N VAL A 187 -2.87 -13.00 -13.53
CA VAL A 187 -2.16 -14.10 -14.20
C VAL A 187 -2.71 -14.33 -15.61
N GLU A 188 -4.04 -14.33 -15.76
CA GLU A 188 -4.68 -14.48 -17.07
C GLU A 188 -4.38 -13.29 -17.99
N ALA A 189 -4.36 -12.06 -17.45
CA ALA A 189 -3.89 -10.91 -18.21
C ALA A 189 -2.47 -11.13 -18.74
N LEU A 190 -1.53 -11.62 -17.92
CA LEU A 190 -0.17 -11.93 -18.38
C LEU A 190 -0.16 -13.05 -19.45
N ARG A 191 -0.99 -14.08 -19.28
CA ARG A 191 -1.11 -15.18 -20.25
C ARG A 191 -1.63 -14.69 -21.60
N GLU A 192 -2.64 -13.82 -21.60
CA GLU A 192 -3.18 -13.18 -22.81
C GLU A 192 -2.12 -12.31 -23.51
N ILE A 193 -1.34 -11.55 -22.74
CA ILE A 193 -0.22 -10.75 -23.26
C ILE A 193 0.82 -11.65 -23.93
N GLY A 194 1.14 -12.77 -23.29
CA GLY A 194 2.03 -13.79 -23.85
C GLY A 194 1.53 -14.32 -25.19
N LYS A 195 0.27 -14.77 -25.24
CA LYS A 195 -0.38 -15.26 -26.46
C LYS A 195 -0.38 -14.23 -27.58
N ALA A 196 -0.80 -12.99 -27.28
CA ALA A 196 -0.88 -11.91 -28.25
C ALA A 196 0.49 -11.56 -28.88
N ASN A 197 1.58 -11.80 -28.16
CA ASN A 197 2.95 -11.55 -28.62
C ASN A 197 3.69 -12.82 -29.08
N GLY A 198 3.01 -13.97 -29.14
CA GLY A 198 3.59 -15.25 -29.56
C GLY A 198 4.63 -15.81 -28.59
N ILE A 199 4.44 -15.56 -27.29
CA ILE A 199 5.36 -15.96 -26.22
C ILE A 199 4.74 -17.11 -25.44
N SER A 200 5.41 -18.27 -25.44
CA SER A 200 4.99 -19.43 -24.66
C SER A 200 5.28 -19.21 -23.17
N MET A 201 4.24 -19.33 -22.36
CA MET A 201 4.30 -19.22 -20.90
C MET A 201 3.74 -20.49 -20.27
N LEU A 202 4.29 -20.88 -19.14
CA LEU A 202 3.78 -21.99 -18.33
C LEU A 202 3.29 -21.45 -16.99
N VAL A 203 2.03 -21.68 -16.65
CA VAL A 203 1.45 -21.22 -15.39
C VAL A 203 1.46 -22.36 -14.39
N GLU A 204 2.12 -22.15 -13.25
CA GLU A 204 2.10 -23.03 -12.09
C GLU A 204 1.23 -22.43 -10.99
N ARG A 205 0.20 -23.15 -10.54
CA ARG A 205 -0.51 -22.82 -9.30
C ARG A 205 0.40 -23.08 -8.10
N SER A 206 0.50 -22.13 -7.17
CA SER A 206 1.40 -22.21 -6.01
C SER A 206 1.12 -23.42 -5.11
N ARG A 207 2.02 -23.68 -4.16
CA ARG A 207 1.86 -24.76 -3.17
C ARG A 207 0.59 -24.63 -2.32
N SER A 208 0.20 -23.41 -1.96
CA SER A 208 -1.02 -23.14 -1.16
C SER A 208 -2.29 -23.17 -2.00
N GLY A 209 -2.17 -23.11 -3.33
CA GLY A 209 -3.28 -22.99 -4.25
C GLY A 209 -3.83 -21.56 -4.40
N LYS A 210 -3.24 -20.59 -3.68
CA LYS A 210 -3.74 -19.21 -3.57
C LYS A 210 -2.72 -18.20 -4.08
N GLY A 211 -2.08 -18.54 -5.20
CA GLY A 211 -1.07 -17.75 -5.91
C GLY A 211 -0.57 -18.53 -7.12
N ALA A 212 0.27 -17.92 -7.96
CA ALA A 212 0.86 -18.59 -9.11
C ALA A 212 2.22 -18.04 -9.52
N HIS A 213 2.96 -18.87 -10.25
CA HIS A 213 4.18 -18.48 -10.96
C HIS A 213 3.97 -18.64 -12.46
N VAL A 214 4.31 -17.61 -13.23
CA VAL A 214 4.27 -17.66 -14.69
C VAL A 214 5.70 -17.74 -15.23
N TRP A 215 6.04 -18.87 -15.83
CA TRP A 215 7.39 -19.22 -16.26
C TRP A 215 7.61 -18.96 -17.74
N ILE A 216 8.73 -18.33 -18.09
CA ILE A 216 9.26 -18.17 -19.45
C ILE A 216 10.66 -18.76 -19.48
N PHE A 217 10.93 -19.69 -20.40
CA PHE A 217 12.19 -20.41 -20.48
C PHE A 217 13.07 -19.92 -21.64
N PHE A 218 14.38 -19.95 -21.45
CA PHE A 218 15.38 -19.58 -22.46
C PHE A 218 16.15 -20.80 -22.96
N ASP A 219 16.50 -20.82 -24.25
CA ASP A 219 17.23 -21.93 -24.86
C ASP A 219 18.73 -21.94 -24.49
N ALA A 220 19.30 -20.76 -24.24
CA ALA A 220 20.68 -20.51 -23.85
C ALA A 220 20.77 -19.61 -22.59
N PRO A 221 21.93 -19.56 -21.91
CA PRO A 221 22.15 -18.60 -20.84
C PRO A 221 21.95 -17.18 -21.37
N THR A 222 20.99 -16.46 -20.77
CA THR A 222 20.60 -15.11 -21.18
C THR A 222 20.99 -14.13 -20.08
N PRO A 223 21.61 -12.97 -20.38
CA PRO A 223 21.92 -11.97 -19.36
C PRO A 223 20.66 -11.59 -18.56
N ALA A 224 20.76 -11.56 -17.23
CA ALA A 224 19.61 -11.29 -16.36
C ALA A 224 19.03 -9.88 -16.61
N ASN A 225 19.87 -8.91 -16.97
CA ASN A 225 19.45 -7.57 -17.38
C ASN A 225 18.54 -7.63 -18.62
N LEU A 226 18.95 -8.39 -19.65
CA LEU A 226 18.20 -8.54 -20.90
C LEU A 226 16.86 -9.24 -20.63
N ALA A 227 16.87 -10.32 -19.85
CA ALA A 227 15.66 -11.05 -19.47
C ALA A 227 14.65 -10.15 -18.72
N ARG A 228 15.12 -9.30 -17.79
CA ARG A 228 14.25 -8.34 -17.10
C ARG A 228 13.77 -7.24 -18.02
N LYS A 229 14.64 -6.63 -18.84
CA LYS A 229 14.24 -5.63 -19.85
C LYS A 229 13.16 -6.17 -20.78
N PHE A 230 13.27 -7.43 -21.17
CA PHE A 230 12.26 -8.16 -21.92
C PHE A 230 10.95 -8.32 -21.14
N GLY A 231 10.97 -8.88 -19.93
CA GLY A 231 9.76 -9.07 -19.14
C GLY A 231 9.03 -7.75 -18.84
N PHE A 232 9.81 -6.71 -18.61
CA PHE A 232 9.33 -5.35 -18.50
C PHE A 232 8.66 -4.86 -19.80
N SER A 233 9.33 -4.94 -20.94
CA SER A 233 8.79 -4.49 -22.23
C SER A 233 7.57 -5.32 -22.68
N LEU A 234 7.50 -6.59 -22.27
CA LEU A 234 6.36 -7.46 -22.51
C LEU A 234 5.11 -7.00 -21.76
N LEU A 235 5.25 -6.70 -20.46
CA LEU A 235 4.17 -6.07 -19.69
C LEU A 235 3.75 -4.73 -20.31
N ASP A 236 4.73 -3.96 -20.79
CA ASP A 236 4.49 -2.67 -21.43
C ASP A 236 3.60 -2.78 -22.67
N LYS A 237 4.01 -3.66 -23.59
CA LYS A 237 3.25 -3.91 -24.82
C LYS A 237 1.89 -4.51 -24.50
N GLY A 238 1.84 -5.38 -23.51
CA GLY A 238 0.60 -5.98 -23.04
C GLY A 238 -0.40 -4.98 -22.49
N ALA A 239 0.05 -3.93 -21.81
CA ALA A 239 -0.81 -2.89 -21.26
C ALA A 239 -1.59 -2.12 -22.34
N GLU A 240 -1.15 -2.15 -23.61
CA GLU A 240 -1.86 -1.53 -24.72
C GLU A 240 -3.10 -2.33 -25.15
N SER A 241 -3.03 -3.66 -25.07
CA SER A 241 -4.02 -4.57 -25.65
C SER A 241 -4.80 -5.40 -24.62
N VAL A 242 -4.32 -5.50 -23.38
CA VAL A 242 -4.91 -6.33 -22.33
C VAL A 242 -5.23 -5.49 -21.10
N ASN A 243 -6.40 -5.74 -20.52
CA ASN A 243 -6.90 -4.98 -19.38
C ASN A 243 -6.24 -5.47 -18.09
N MET A 244 -5.39 -4.63 -17.48
CA MET A 244 -4.67 -4.95 -16.25
C MET A 244 -5.45 -4.35 -15.08
N LYS A 245 -6.46 -5.10 -14.60
CA LYS A 245 -7.38 -4.63 -13.54
C LYS A 245 -6.65 -4.34 -12.22
N SER A 246 -5.60 -5.10 -11.92
CA SER A 246 -4.81 -4.93 -10.70
C SER A 246 -3.40 -5.51 -10.91
N PHE A 247 -2.41 -4.97 -10.20
CA PHE A 247 -1.09 -5.60 -9.96
C PHE A 247 -0.80 -5.62 -8.45
N ARG A 248 -1.83 -5.91 -7.67
CA ARG A 248 -1.74 -6.04 -6.22
C ARG A 248 -0.97 -7.30 -5.86
N PHE A 249 -1.13 -8.37 -6.65
CA PHE A 249 -0.60 -9.70 -6.36
C PHE A 249 0.75 -9.96 -7.03
N TYR A 250 1.06 -9.25 -8.12
CA TYR A 250 2.40 -9.29 -8.69
C TYR A 250 3.45 -8.72 -7.72
N ASP A 251 4.26 -9.63 -7.14
CA ASP A 251 5.33 -9.28 -6.21
C ASP A 251 6.59 -8.82 -6.98
N ARG A 252 7.13 -9.70 -7.83
CA ARG A 252 8.43 -9.49 -8.48
C ARG A 252 8.64 -10.39 -9.71
N MET A 253 9.61 -9.99 -10.52
CA MET A 253 10.25 -10.84 -11.52
C MET A 253 11.52 -11.45 -10.93
N LEU A 254 11.74 -12.76 -11.11
CA LEU A 254 13.02 -13.40 -10.78
C LEU A 254 13.73 -13.88 -12.06
N PRO A 255 15.07 -13.70 -12.15
CA PRO A 255 15.97 -13.11 -11.15
C PRO A 255 15.79 -11.59 -10.97
N ALA A 256 15.78 -11.11 -9.72
CA ALA A 256 15.53 -9.69 -9.41
C ALA A 256 16.79 -8.81 -9.43
N GLN A 257 17.98 -9.40 -9.60
CA GLN A 257 19.28 -8.73 -9.55
C GLN A 257 20.04 -8.94 -10.87
N ASP A 258 20.86 -7.99 -11.30
CA ASP A 258 21.72 -8.13 -12.49
C ASP A 258 22.96 -8.97 -12.21
N TYR A 259 23.51 -8.80 -11.02
CA TYR A 259 24.76 -9.38 -10.57
C TYR A 259 24.62 -9.82 -9.11
N ILE A 260 25.45 -10.77 -8.71
CA ILE A 260 25.54 -11.27 -7.33
C ILE A 260 26.79 -10.66 -6.71
N GLU A 261 26.66 -10.04 -5.54
CA GLU A 261 27.82 -9.58 -4.76
C GLU A 261 28.59 -10.77 -4.17
N ASP A 262 29.89 -10.59 -3.90
CA ASP A 262 30.75 -11.67 -3.44
C ASP A 262 30.20 -12.38 -2.19
N GLY A 263 29.93 -13.68 -2.36
CA GLY A 263 29.44 -14.54 -1.28
C GLY A 263 27.92 -14.56 -1.08
N GLU A 264 27.14 -13.82 -1.87
CA GLU A 264 25.69 -13.91 -1.93
C GLU A 264 25.19 -15.07 -2.81
N LEU A 265 23.93 -15.48 -2.61
CA LEU A 265 23.30 -16.56 -3.38
C LEU A 265 22.33 -16.06 -4.45
N GLY A 266 21.84 -14.83 -4.31
CA GLY A 266 20.72 -14.29 -5.08
C GLY A 266 19.36 -14.67 -4.51
N ASN A 267 18.30 -14.31 -5.23
CA ASN A 267 16.92 -14.61 -4.83
C ASN A 267 16.61 -16.11 -4.98
N LEU A 268 15.97 -16.69 -3.98
CA LEU A 268 15.51 -18.08 -4.00
C LEU A 268 14.12 -18.17 -4.64
N ILE A 269 13.90 -19.20 -5.45
CA ILE A 269 12.57 -19.64 -5.86
C ILE A 269 12.38 -21.13 -5.54
N ALA A 270 11.20 -21.51 -5.03
CA ALA A 270 10.84 -22.91 -4.83
C ALA A 270 10.55 -23.58 -6.18
N LEU A 271 10.98 -24.83 -6.36
CA LEU A 271 10.69 -25.56 -7.60
C LEU A 271 9.22 -26.05 -7.66
N PRO A 272 8.62 -26.11 -8.87
CA PRO A 272 7.27 -26.64 -9.08
C PRO A 272 7.23 -28.18 -9.00
N LEU A 273 6.04 -28.77 -9.09
CA LEU A 273 5.81 -30.22 -9.03
C LEU A 273 6.24 -30.83 -7.69
N GLN A 274 5.96 -30.11 -6.59
CA GLN A 274 6.26 -30.58 -5.24
C GLN A 274 5.39 -31.79 -4.88
N GLY A 275 5.98 -32.98 -4.76
CA GLY A 275 5.20 -34.23 -4.80
C GLY A 275 4.04 -34.36 -3.80
N GLN A 276 4.09 -33.78 -2.59
CA GLN A 276 2.92 -33.76 -1.68
C GLN A 276 1.86 -32.72 -2.09
N ALA A 277 2.26 -31.53 -2.53
CA ALA A 277 1.33 -30.51 -2.97
C ALA A 277 0.64 -30.93 -4.28
N LEU A 278 1.40 -31.57 -5.17
CA LEU A 278 0.94 -32.06 -6.47
C LEU A 278 -0.19 -33.06 -6.35
N LYS A 279 -0.17 -33.92 -5.32
CA LYS A 279 -1.28 -34.87 -5.03
C LYS A 279 -2.61 -34.18 -4.73
N HIS A 280 -2.58 -32.94 -4.29
CA HIS A 280 -3.76 -32.12 -4.01
C HIS A 280 -4.05 -31.14 -5.15
N GLY A 281 -3.38 -31.29 -6.31
CA GLY A 281 -3.52 -30.38 -7.45
C GLY A 281 -2.73 -29.07 -7.33
N ASN A 282 -1.91 -28.89 -6.31
CA ASN A 282 -1.13 -27.65 -6.07
C ASN A 282 0.34 -27.83 -6.44
N SER A 283 1.07 -26.73 -6.65
CA SER A 283 2.40 -26.79 -7.32
C SER A 283 2.31 -27.52 -8.68
N ALA A 284 1.18 -27.36 -9.37
CA ALA A 284 0.84 -28.03 -10.62
C ALA A 284 0.71 -27.00 -11.73
N PHE A 285 1.05 -27.40 -12.95
CA PHE A 285 0.77 -26.62 -14.15
C PHE A 285 -0.72 -26.68 -14.47
N VAL A 286 -1.30 -25.52 -14.79
CA VAL A 286 -2.73 -25.34 -14.99
C VAL A 286 -3.07 -24.71 -16.34
N ASP A 287 -4.22 -25.09 -16.89
CA ASP A 287 -4.77 -24.49 -18.11
C ASP A 287 -5.47 -23.14 -17.83
N GLU A 288 -6.19 -22.63 -18.83
CA GLU A 288 -6.87 -21.32 -18.78
C GLU A 288 -8.14 -21.36 -17.94
N ARG A 289 -8.68 -22.56 -17.70
CA ARG A 289 -9.80 -22.80 -16.80
C ARG A 289 -9.31 -23.15 -15.40
N TRP A 290 -8.02 -22.97 -15.11
CA TRP A 290 -7.36 -23.28 -13.83
C TRP A 290 -7.38 -24.76 -13.44
N ASN A 291 -7.66 -25.63 -14.42
CA ASN A 291 -7.57 -27.05 -14.26
C ASN A 291 -6.12 -27.52 -14.41
N ALA A 292 -5.67 -28.38 -13.50
CA ALA A 292 -4.38 -29.02 -13.57
C ALA A 292 -4.34 -29.88 -14.84
N TYR A 293 -3.28 -29.70 -15.63
CA TYR A 293 -3.07 -30.53 -16.80
C TYR A 293 -2.98 -32.00 -16.37
N PRO A 294 -3.76 -32.91 -16.98
CA PRO A 294 -3.71 -34.32 -16.61
C PRO A 294 -2.28 -34.89 -16.72
N ASN A 295 -1.57 -34.54 -17.79
CA ASN A 295 -0.17 -34.88 -17.95
C ASN A 295 0.74 -33.65 -17.78
N GLN A 296 1.29 -33.49 -16.58
CA GLN A 296 2.19 -32.38 -16.21
C GLN A 296 3.47 -32.34 -17.05
N TRP A 297 3.97 -33.50 -17.51
CA TRP A 297 5.20 -33.59 -18.31
C TRP A 297 4.98 -33.13 -19.75
N THR A 298 3.81 -33.43 -20.31
CA THR A 298 3.41 -32.98 -21.64
C THR A 298 3.23 -31.47 -21.64
N ALA A 299 2.61 -30.92 -20.59
CA ALA A 299 2.49 -29.48 -20.40
C ALA A 299 3.87 -28.79 -20.29
N LEU A 300 4.82 -29.36 -19.56
CA LEU A 300 6.18 -28.81 -19.49
C LEU A 300 6.91 -28.86 -20.86
N GLN A 301 6.70 -29.93 -21.63
CA GLN A 301 7.37 -30.13 -22.92
C GLN A 301 6.75 -29.34 -24.08
N SER A 302 5.49 -28.92 -23.98
CA SER A 302 4.83 -28.12 -25.01
C SER A 302 5.30 -26.66 -25.03
N VAL A 303 5.95 -26.21 -23.95
CA VAL A 303 6.41 -24.82 -23.79
C VAL A 303 7.68 -24.59 -24.59
N ARG A 304 7.60 -23.67 -25.56
CA ARG A 304 8.75 -23.27 -26.38
C ARG A 304 9.70 -22.39 -25.57
N ARG A 305 11.00 -22.63 -25.75
CA ARG A 305 12.05 -21.77 -25.19
C ARG A 305 12.31 -20.59 -26.12
N LEU A 306 12.56 -19.42 -25.55
CA LEU A 306 12.94 -18.22 -26.28
C LEU A 306 14.46 -18.14 -26.45
N SER A 307 14.89 -17.72 -27.64
CA SER A 307 16.29 -17.37 -27.90
C SER A 307 16.58 -15.93 -27.51
N ALA A 308 17.84 -15.64 -27.19
CA ALA A 308 18.29 -14.26 -26.94
C ALA A 308 18.05 -13.35 -28.17
N SER A 309 18.27 -13.86 -29.38
CA SER A 309 17.99 -13.12 -30.62
C SER A 309 16.51 -12.76 -30.75
N ARG A 310 15.61 -13.68 -30.42
CA ARG A 310 14.17 -13.42 -30.46
C ARG A 310 13.74 -12.38 -29.43
N ILE A 311 14.36 -12.40 -28.25
CA ILE A 311 14.15 -11.37 -27.23
C ILE A 311 14.55 -9.99 -27.76
N GLU A 312 15.73 -9.87 -28.37
CA GLU A 312 16.22 -8.62 -28.94
C GLU A 312 15.35 -8.12 -30.10
N GLU A 313 14.92 -9.00 -31.00
CA GLU A 313 13.96 -8.67 -32.08
C GLU A 313 12.67 -8.09 -31.52
N LEU A 314 12.09 -8.70 -30.49
CA LEU A 314 10.87 -8.22 -29.84
C LEU A 314 11.10 -6.85 -29.20
N LEU A 315 12.22 -6.67 -28.49
CA LEU A 315 12.60 -5.39 -27.90
C LEU A 315 12.74 -4.28 -28.95
N ILE A 316 13.38 -4.57 -30.09
CA ILE A 316 13.50 -3.62 -31.20
C ILE A 316 12.13 -3.30 -31.80
N LYS A 317 11.31 -4.33 -32.06
CA LYS A 317 9.95 -4.16 -32.61
C LYS A 317 9.08 -3.28 -31.71
N TRP A 318 9.12 -3.50 -30.40
CA TRP A 318 8.36 -2.72 -29.42
C TRP A 318 8.91 -1.30 -29.24
N LYS A 319 10.23 -1.10 -29.36
CA LYS A 319 10.83 0.24 -29.41
C LYS A 319 10.42 1.01 -30.66
N ILE A 320 10.50 0.43 -31.86
CA ILE A 320 10.14 1.13 -33.12
C ILE A 320 8.67 1.59 -33.10
N SER A 321 7.77 0.76 -32.56
CA SER A 321 6.35 1.12 -32.36
C SER A 321 6.13 2.27 -31.37
N SER A 322 7.10 2.56 -30.49
CA SER A 322 7.04 3.69 -29.54
C SER A 322 7.82 4.92 -30.03
N THR A 323 8.76 4.76 -30.98
CA THR A 323 9.54 5.86 -31.55
C THR A 323 8.81 6.64 -32.66
N GLU A 324 7.76 6.08 -33.29
CA GLU A 324 6.93 6.82 -34.27
C GLU A 324 6.10 7.98 -33.68
N LEU A 325 6.21 8.25 -32.37
CA LEU A 325 5.50 9.32 -31.67
C LEU A 325 6.37 10.28 -30.85
N CYS A 326 7.69 10.27 -30.96
CA CYS A 326 8.56 11.11 -30.11
C CYS A 326 9.74 11.75 -30.86
N LEU A 327 9.50 12.92 -31.45
CA LEU A 327 10.48 14.01 -31.48
C LEU A 327 10.16 14.94 -30.31
N ASP A 328 10.90 14.81 -29.20
CA ASP A 328 11.63 15.93 -28.60
C ASP A 328 12.36 15.58 -27.29
N SER A 329 13.65 15.93 -27.31
CA SER A 329 14.58 16.26 -26.21
C SER A 329 14.82 15.27 -25.07
N ALA A 330 15.92 14.52 -25.24
CA ALA A 330 17.13 14.56 -24.41
C ALA A 330 17.01 15.04 -22.94
N ALA A 331 16.95 14.06 -22.03
CA ALA A 331 17.70 13.98 -20.76
C ALA A 331 17.06 12.89 -19.88
N GLN A 332 17.29 11.62 -20.20
CA GLN A 332 16.99 10.52 -19.28
C GLN A 332 18.30 9.83 -18.94
N THR A 333 18.82 10.17 -17.76
CA THR A 333 19.67 9.26 -17.00
C THR A 333 18.90 7.94 -16.84
N GLU A 334 19.51 6.86 -17.31
CA GLU A 334 19.04 5.48 -17.19
C GLU A 334 18.88 5.10 -15.71
N ASN A 335 17.70 5.35 -15.15
CA ASN A 335 17.26 4.65 -13.94
C ASN A 335 16.43 3.44 -14.39
N ASP A 336 17.05 2.25 -14.35
CA ASP A 336 16.43 0.93 -14.57
C ASP A 336 15.26 0.62 -13.59
N ASP A 337 14.93 1.56 -12.69
CA ASP A 337 13.88 1.46 -11.67
C ASP A 337 12.50 2.03 -12.08
N VAL A 338 12.40 2.75 -13.20
CA VAL A 338 11.11 3.27 -13.71
C VAL A 338 10.42 2.18 -14.52
N LYS A 339 9.21 1.79 -14.10
CA LYS A 339 8.52 0.66 -14.72
C LYS A 339 8.08 0.96 -16.16
N PRO A 340 7.85 -0.06 -16.97
CA PRO A 340 7.58 0.08 -18.40
C PRO A 340 6.30 0.88 -18.65
N TRP A 341 5.20 0.48 -18.01
CA TRP A 341 3.91 1.18 -18.09
C TRP A 341 3.96 2.57 -17.45
N GLU A 342 5.12 2.96 -16.93
CA GLU A 342 5.44 4.30 -16.49
C GLU A 342 5.80 5.28 -17.60
N ARG A 343 6.14 4.77 -18.79
CA ARG A 343 6.68 5.50 -19.95
C ARG A 343 5.60 6.13 -20.82
N SER A 344 4.46 5.47 -21.00
CA SER A 344 3.29 6.05 -21.69
C SER A 344 2.53 7.00 -20.75
N LYS A 345 2.92 8.29 -20.76
CA LYS A 345 2.28 9.31 -19.92
C LYS A 345 1.01 9.90 -20.53
N HIS A 346 0.87 9.81 -21.86
CA HIS A 346 -0.13 10.52 -22.64
C HIS A 346 -1.33 9.63 -22.94
N LEU A 347 -2.53 10.18 -22.74
CA LEU A 347 -3.75 9.54 -23.24
C LEU A 347 -3.83 9.79 -24.73
N HIS A 348 -4.44 8.87 -25.48
CA HIS A 348 -4.61 9.01 -26.92
C HIS A 348 -6.09 9.01 -27.29
N ALA A 349 -6.51 9.92 -28.17
CA ALA A 349 -7.91 10.04 -28.58
C ALA A 349 -8.47 8.76 -29.23
N GLU A 350 -7.62 8.00 -29.92
CA GLU A 350 -7.98 6.71 -30.55
C GLU A 350 -8.35 5.61 -29.56
N ASP A 351 -8.07 5.79 -28.26
CA ASP A 351 -8.42 4.82 -27.21
C ASP A 351 -9.86 4.95 -26.74
N VAL A 352 -10.59 5.97 -27.21
CA VAL A 352 -11.96 6.27 -26.78
C VAL A 352 -12.89 6.29 -27.98
N SER A 353 -13.88 5.40 -27.98
CA SER A 353 -14.96 5.43 -28.96
C SER A 353 -16.05 6.42 -28.52
N GLY A 354 -16.05 7.62 -29.09
CA GLY A 354 -17.02 8.67 -28.76
C GLY A 354 -16.58 9.53 -27.58
N LYS A 355 -17.37 9.57 -26.49
CA LYS A 355 -17.08 10.40 -25.30
C LYS A 355 -16.78 9.55 -24.08
N LEU A 356 -15.76 9.91 -23.31
CA LEU A 356 -15.48 9.28 -22.03
C LEU A 356 -16.50 9.75 -20.98
N SER A 357 -17.19 8.81 -20.32
CA SER A 357 -18.20 9.11 -19.29
C SER A 357 -17.61 9.00 -17.89
N ILE A 358 -17.68 10.08 -17.13
CA ILE A 358 -17.22 10.16 -15.73
C ILE A 358 -18.43 10.46 -14.85
N THR A 359 -18.68 9.61 -13.85
CA THR A 359 -19.66 9.89 -12.80
C THR A 359 -18.93 10.21 -11.49
N VAL A 360 -19.20 11.36 -10.91
CA VAL A 360 -18.60 11.79 -9.64
C VAL A 360 -19.57 11.49 -8.51
N SER A 361 -19.19 10.61 -7.56
CA SER A 361 -19.99 10.26 -6.38
C SER A 361 -19.09 10.27 -5.13
N ASN A 362 -18.93 9.15 -4.43
CA ASN A 362 -17.91 8.89 -3.40
C ASN A 362 -16.52 8.62 -4.01
N LEU A 363 -16.48 8.08 -5.23
CA LEU A 363 -15.30 7.94 -6.11
C LEU A 363 -15.58 8.58 -7.48
N LEU A 364 -14.57 8.59 -8.35
CA LEU A 364 -14.74 8.87 -9.78
C LEU A 364 -14.96 7.55 -10.50
N TYR A 365 -16.15 7.37 -11.05
CA TYR A 365 -16.54 6.19 -11.80
C TYR A 365 -16.35 6.46 -13.29
N VAL A 366 -15.34 5.85 -13.89
CA VAL A 366 -15.08 5.95 -15.34
C VAL A 366 -15.64 4.72 -16.03
N ASN A 367 -16.62 4.92 -16.91
CA ASN A 367 -17.23 3.81 -17.66
C ASN A 367 -16.22 3.20 -18.65
N THR A 368 -16.06 1.88 -18.67
CA THR A 368 -15.09 1.18 -19.52
C THR A 368 -15.63 0.74 -20.87
N GLY A 369 -16.94 0.81 -21.10
CA GLY A 369 -17.61 0.21 -22.26
C GLY A 369 -17.15 0.73 -23.62
N ASN A 370 -16.58 1.94 -23.66
CA ASN A 370 -16.03 2.55 -24.88
C ASN A 370 -14.53 2.86 -24.80
N LEU A 371 -13.83 2.27 -23.83
CA LEU A 371 -12.41 2.51 -23.58
C LEU A 371 -11.56 1.32 -23.99
N LYS A 372 -10.49 1.54 -24.74
CA LYS A 372 -9.48 0.50 -25.00
C LYS A 372 -8.68 0.17 -23.75
N PRO A 373 -8.07 -1.03 -23.65
CA PRO A 373 -7.28 -1.42 -22.48
C PRO A 373 -6.15 -0.45 -22.11
N ARG A 374 -5.49 0.17 -23.10
CA ARG A 374 -4.44 1.18 -22.88
C ARG A 374 -4.90 2.31 -21.96
N ILE A 375 -5.99 3.01 -22.31
CA ILE A 375 -6.49 4.14 -21.51
C ILE A 375 -7.05 3.68 -20.17
N GLN A 376 -7.68 2.50 -20.11
CA GLN A 376 -8.14 1.91 -18.85
C GLN A 376 -6.99 1.74 -17.85
N ASN A 377 -5.87 1.15 -18.30
CA ASN A 377 -4.68 0.95 -17.48
C ASN A 377 -4.02 2.28 -17.07
N GLN A 378 -4.00 3.26 -17.97
CA GLN A 378 -3.49 4.61 -17.66
C GLN A 378 -4.32 5.31 -16.58
N ILE A 379 -5.64 5.12 -16.56
CA ILE A 379 -6.54 5.68 -15.53
C ILE A 379 -6.31 4.98 -14.18
N ARG A 380 -6.25 3.64 -14.13
CA ARG A 380 -5.94 2.92 -12.88
C ARG A 380 -4.62 3.37 -12.27
N ARG A 381 -3.62 3.58 -13.11
CA ARG A 381 -2.30 4.04 -12.67
C ARG A 381 -2.33 5.41 -11.99
N MET A 382 -3.28 6.29 -12.32
CA MET A 382 -3.42 7.58 -11.64
C MET A 382 -3.70 7.41 -10.14
N ALA A 383 -4.34 6.30 -9.75
CA ALA A 383 -4.62 5.96 -8.36
C ALA A 383 -3.54 5.06 -7.72
N ALA A 384 -2.38 4.89 -8.37
CA ALA A 384 -1.28 4.08 -7.87
C ALA A 384 0.00 4.93 -7.67
N PHE A 385 0.74 4.67 -6.59
CA PHE A 385 2.03 5.33 -6.36
C PHE A 385 3.02 4.40 -5.62
N PRO A 386 4.35 4.66 -5.71
CA PRO A 386 5.36 3.84 -5.05
C PRO A 386 5.20 3.87 -3.52
N ASN A 387 5.28 2.72 -2.86
CA ASN A 387 5.19 2.63 -1.40
C ASN A 387 6.53 2.99 -0.75
N PRO A 388 6.70 4.16 -0.11
CA PRO A 388 8.00 4.58 0.42
C PRO A 388 8.47 3.71 1.57
N ILE A 389 7.55 3.08 2.33
CA ILE A 389 7.87 2.12 3.38
C ILE A 389 8.56 0.90 2.79
N PHE A 390 8.08 0.40 1.64
CA PHE A 390 8.73 -0.69 0.92
C PHE A 390 10.17 -0.35 0.55
N PHE A 391 10.38 0.79 -0.10
CA PHE A 391 11.73 1.18 -0.54
C PHE A 391 12.66 1.47 0.64
N ARG A 392 12.15 2.07 1.71
CA ARG A 392 12.89 2.30 2.97
C ARG A 392 13.37 0.99 3.56
N ASN A 393 12.47 0.04 3.79
CA ASN A 393 12.79 -1.28 4.34
C ASN A 393 13.80 -2.03 3.46
N LYS A 394 13.64 -1.96 2.13
CA LYS A 394 14.59 -2.54 1.17
C LYS A 394 15.99 -1.96 1.35
N ALA A 395 16.10 -0.63 1.49
CA ALA A 395 17.37 0.06 1.65
C ALA A 395 18.09 -0.29 2.98
N ILE A 396 17.33 -0.48 4.07
CA ILE A 396 17.89 -0.82 5.39
C ILE A 396 17.94 -2.34 5.67
N GLY A 397 17.60 -3.18 4.67
CA GLY A 397 17.63 -4.64 4.79
C GLY A 397 16.58 -5.24 5.71
N LEU A 398 15.48 -4.52 5.97
CA LEU A 398 14.32 -5.03 6.72
C LEU A 398 13.38 -5.81 5.79
N SER A 399 12.68 -6.79 6.37
CA SER A 399 11.70 -7.59 5.63
C SER A 399 10.55 -6.71 5.12
N ASN A 400 10.25 -6.84 3.83
CA ASN A 400 9.12 -6.19 3.18
C ASN A 400 7.90 -7.08 3.06
N TYR A 401 7.90 -8.24 3.71
CA TYR A 401 6.80 -9.21 3.69
C TYR A 401 5.43 -8.49 3.68
N ALA A 402 5.18 -7.73 4.73
CA ALA A 402 3.99 -6.92 4.97
C ALA A 402 3.59 -5.81 3.97
N ASN A 403 4.47 -5.39 3.06
CA ASN A 403 4.31 -4.13 2.34
C ASN A 403 4.42 -4.38 0.84
N SER A 404 3.35 -4.08 0.10
CA SER A 404 3.41 -4.04 -1.36
C SER A 404 4.36 -2.93 -1.83
N ARG A 405 5.00 -3.13 -3.00
CA ARG A 405 5.88 -2.11 -3.60
C ARG A 405 5.13 -0.84 -4.03
N TYR A 406 3.82 -0.94 -4.25
CA TYR A 406 2.95 0.17 -4.66
C TYR A 406 1.67 0.16 -3.85
N ILE A 407 1.14 1.35 -3.60
CA ILE A 407 -0.17 1.54 -2.99
C ILE A 407 -1.12 1.91 -4.13
N TYR A 408 -2.18 1.14 -4.30
CA TYR A 408 -3.28 1.40 -5.23
C TYR A 408 -4.54 1.73 -4.44
N LEU A 409 -5.14 2.88 -4.74
CA LEU A 409 -6.34 3.39 -4.07
C LEU A 409 -7.62 3.28 -4.91
N GLY A 410 -7.54 2.69 -6.10
CA GLY A 410 -8.69 2.46 -6.98
C GLY A 410 -9.35 1.10 -6.77
N GLU A 411 -10.43 0.87 -7.49
CA GLU A 411 -11.18 -0.39 -7.56
C GLU A 411 -11.89 -0.51 -8.92
N ASP A 412 -12.24 -1.73 -9.32
CA ASP A 412 -13.04 -1.99 -10.52
C ASP A 412 -14.42 -2.51 -10.08
N ASP A 413 -15.49 -1.87 -10.54
CA ASP A 413 -16.87 -2.20 -10.15
C ASP A 413 -17.78 -2.20 -11.38
N ASN A 414 -18.36 -3.36 -11.73
CA ASN A 414 -19.43 -3.48 -12.73
C ASN A 414 -19.24 -2.71 -14.04
N GLY A 415 -18.03 -2.76 -14.64
CA GLY A 415 -17.71 -2.03 -15.87
C GLY A 415 -17.30 -0.57 -15.66
N TYR A 416 -16.95 -0.20 -14.43
CA TYR A 416 -16.37 1.09 -14.09
C TYR A 416 -14.99 0.91 -13.47
N ILE A 417 -14.08 1.82 -13.84
CA ILE A 417 -12.83 2.04 -13.11
C ILE A 417 -13.09 3.16 -12.11
N CYS A 418 -12.96 2.84 -10.83
CA CYS A 418 -13.25 3.72 -9.73
C CYS A 418 -11.94 4.23 -9.12
N ILE A 419 -11.69 5.54 -9.20
CA ILE A 419 -10.49 6.17 -8.64
C ILE A 419 -10.83 7.27 -7.62
N PRO A 420 -9.91 7.62 -6.71
CA PRO A 420 -10.11 8.71 -5.75
C PRO A 420 -10.49 10.06 -6.37
N ARG A 421 -11.37 10.82 -5.70
CA ARG A 421 -11.95 12.07 -6.22
C ARG A 421 -10.98 13.24 -6.33
N GLY A 422 -9.92 13.26 -5.53
CA GLY A 422 -8.86 14.26 -5.65
C GLY A 422 -8.15 14.21 -7.01
N LEU A 423 -8.25 13.10 -7.75
CA LEU A 423 -7.65 12.94 -9.08
C LEU A 423 -8.49 13.54 -10.22
N LEU A 424 -9.66 14.12 -9.96
CA LEU A 424 -10.58 14.61 -11.00
C LEU A 424 -9.94 15.67 -11.88
N GLU A 425 -9.28 16.66 -11.28
CA GLU A 425 -8.60 17.74 -12.01
C GLU A 425 -7.49 17.18 -12.90
N HIS A 426 -6.69 16.25 -12.36
CA HIS A 426 -5.61 15.61 -13.11
C HIS A 426 -6.13 14.76 -14.27
N LEU A 427 -7.23 14.02 -14.07
CA LEU A 427 -7.88 13.25 -15.14
C LEU A 427 -8.40 14.19 -16.24
N ILE A 428 -9.12 15.24 -15.87
CA ILE A 428 -9.66 16.22 -16.83
C ILE A 428 -8.53 16.90 -17.62
N GLU A 429 -7.45 17.30 -16.95
CA GLU A 429 -6.28 17.90 -17.58
C GLU A 429 -5.69 16.97 -18.63
N LYS A 430 -5.48 15.68 -18.29
CA LYS A 430 -4.97 14.70 -19.26
C LYS A 430 -5.92 14.47 -20.44
N LEU A 431 -7.23 14.43 -20.20
CA LEU A 431 -8.22 14.27 -21.27
C LEU A 431 -8.21 15.48 -22.21
N LYS A 432 -8.13 16.71 -21.68
CA LYS A 432 -8.03 17.93 -22.47
C LYS A 432 -6.76 17.96 -23.31
N THR A 433 -5.60 17.66 -22.70
CA THR A 433 -4.31 17.61 -23.40
C THR A 433 -4.30 16.58 -24.52
N ALA A 434 -5.01 15.46 -24.35
CA ALA A 434 -5.16 14.42 -25.36
C ALA A 434 -6.28 14.70 -26.39
N GLY A 435 -7.04 15.78 -26.25
CA GLY A 435 -8.18 16.08 -27.12
C GLY A 435 -9.35 15.09 -26.99
N ILE A 436 -9.46 14.36 -25.88
CA ILE A 436 -10.52 13.37 -25.65
C ILE A 436 -11.78 14.09 -25.16
N PRO A 437 -12.91 14.01 -25.88
CA PRO A 437 -14.16 14.57 -25.40
C PRO A 437 -14.70 13.73 -24.24
N TYR A 438 -15.21 14.39 -23.21
CA TYR A 438 -15.71 13.73 -22.00
C TYR A 438 -17.04 14.34 -21.54
N PHE A 439 -17.78 13.59 -20.74
CA PHE A 439 -19.01 14.01 -20.08
C PHE A 439 -18.92 13.70 -18.58
N ILE A 440 -19.35 14.63 -17.74
CA ILE A 440 -19.34 14.49 -16.28
C ILE A 440 -20.77 14.51 -15.77
N SER A 441 -21.16 13.46 -15.04
CA SER A 441 -22.38 13.40 -14.25
C SER A 441 -22.04 13.53 -12.77
N ASP A 442 -22.49 14.61 -12.13
CA ASP A 442 -22.33 14.78 -10.67
C ASP A 442 -23.48 14.08 -9.92
N LYS A 443 -23.13 13.10 -9.10
CA LYS A 443 -24.02 12.31 -8.23
C LYS A 443 -23.65 12.47 -6.76
N ARG A 444 -22.77 13.41 -6.42
CA ARG A 444 -22.43 13.74 -5.03
C ARG A 444 -23.66 14.26 -4.29
N THR A 445 -23.72 13.99 -2.99
CA THR A 445 -24.76 14.57 -2.13
C THR A 445 -24.39 16.00 -1.74
N GLY A 446 -25.33 16.92 -1.95
CA GLY A 446 -25.24 18.28 -1.40
C GLY A 446 -25.52 18.33 0.11
N GLY A 447 -25.96 17.21 0.70
CA GLY A 447 -26.42 17.15 2.08
C GLY A 447 -27.70 17.94 2.32
N THR A 448 -27.91 18.32 3.57
CA THR A 448 -29.04 19.15 4.01
C THR A 448 -28.57 20.59 4.18
N ALA A 449 -29.31 21.56 3.64
CA ALA A 449 -29.02 22.97 3.87
C ALA A 449 -29.21 23.34 5.34
N ILE A 450 -28.32 24.15 5.89
CA ILE A 450 -28.37 24.64 7.28
C ILE A 450 -28.21 26.16 7.32
N LYS A 451 -28.88 26.82 8.26
CA LYS A 451 -28.71 28.25 8.55
C LYS A 451 -27.56 28.43 9.55
N ALA A 452 -26.39 28.72 9.02
CA ALA A 452 -25.21 29.02 9.82
C ALA A 452 -24.62 30.39 9.44
N GLU A 453 -24.32 31.21 10.45
CA GLU A 453 -23.67 32.51 10.32
C GLU A 453 -22.33 32.50 11.06
N PHE A 454 -21.29 33.07 10.43
CA PHE A 454 -19.99 33.25 11.09
C PHE A 454 -19.98 34.58 11.85
N ILE A 455 -19.76 34.51 13.17
CA ILE A 455 -19.83 35.67 14.08
C ILE A 455 -18.45 36.20 14.51
N GLY A 456 -17.38 35.68 13.92
CA GLY A 456 -16.01 36.15 14.16
C GLY A 456 -15.50 37.14 13.10
N GLU A 457 -14.30 37.66 13.31
CA GLU A 457 -13.53 38.38 12.29
C GLU A 457 -12.32 37.54 11.84
N LEU A 458 -12.19 37.32 10.53
CA LEU A 458 -11.04 36.63 9.96
C LEU A 458 -9.84 37.56 9.84
N ARG A 459 -8.66 37.07 10.21
CA ARG A 459 -7.38 37.71 9.89
C ARG A 459 -7.15 37.74 8.37
N TYR A 460 -6.26 38.61 7.90
CA TYR A 460 -5.96 38.75 6.48
C TYR A 460 -5.51 37.43 5.83
N SER A 461 -4.58 36.72 6.46
CA SER A 461 -4.10 35.41 6.00
C SER A 461 -5.21 34.35 6.01
N GLN A 462 -6.10 34.34 7.01
CA GLN A 462 -7.28 33.48 7.06
C GLN A 462 -8.30 33.80 5.95
N LYS A 463 -8.52 35.08 5.62
CA LYS A 463 -9.39 35.49 4.50
C LYS A 463 -8.87 34.94 3.17
N LYS A 464 -7.55 35.01 2.93
CA LYS A 464 -6.92 34.39 1.75
C LYS A 464 -7.14 32.88 1.70
N ALA A 465 -6.94 32.18 2.82
CA ALA A 465 -7.15 30.74 2.92
C ALA A 465 -8.59 30.33 2.59
N VAL A 466 -9.59 31.01 3.18
CA VAL A 466 -11.01 30.77 2.90
C VAL A 466 -11.32 31.01 1.43
N ASN A 467 -10.86 32.13 0.86
CA ASN A 467 -11.13 32.46 -0.55
C ASN A 467 -10.51 31.43 -1.51
N ALA A 468 -9.32 30.92 -1.21
CA ALA A 468 -8.68 29.87 -2.00
C ALA A 468 -9.45 28.55 -1.94
N LEU A 469 -9.84 28.11 -0.73
CA LEU A 469 -10.62 26.87 -0.54
C LEU A 469 -12.01 26.94 -1.17
N MET A 470 -12.68 28.09 -1.09
CA MET A 470 -14.05 28.28 -1.60
C MET A 470 -14.18 28.15 -3.13
N GLN A 471 -13.09 28.30 -3.88
CA GLN A 471 -13.06 28.14 -5.34
C GLN A 471 -13.21 26.68 -5.79
N TYR A 472 -12.94 25.74 -4.88
CA TYR A 472 -12.96 24.33 -5.16
C TYR A 472 -14.00 23.63 -4.28
N ASP A 473 -14.41 22.44 -4.68
CA ASP A 473 -15.24 21.57 -3.83
C ASP A 473 -14.38 20.73 -2.89
N ASN A 474 -13.08 20.65 -3.14
CA ASN A 474 -12.15 19.85 -2.37
C ASN A 474 -10.77 20.50 -2.24
N GLY A 475 -10.00 20.04 -1.26
CA GLY A 475 -8.58 20.34 -1.16
C GLY A 475 -8.06 20.43 0.26
N ILE A 476 -6.76 20.70 0.37
CA ILE A 476 -6.06 20.74 1.65
C ILE A 476 -5.63 22.16 1.99
N LEU A 477 -5.89 22.57 3.23
CA LEU A 477 -5.27 23.71 3.89
C LEU A 477 -4.06 23.24 4.68
N SER A 478 -2.88 23.63 4.23
CA SER A 478 -1.65 23.49 5.02
C SER A 478 -1.41 24.78 5.78
N ALA A 479 -1.51 24.76 7.10
CA ALA A 479 -1.29 25.94 7.91
C ALA A 479 -0.73 25.62 9.30
N ALA A 480 0.37 26.27 9.65
CA ALA A 480 1.05 26.12 10.95
C ALA A 480 0.09 26.20 12.15
N THR A 481 0.49 25.57 13.27
CA THR A 481 -0.26 25.63 14.53
C THR A 481 -0.51 27.09 14.95
N ALA A 482 -1.65 27.36 15.59
CA ALA A 482 -2.11 28.71 15.93
C ALA A 482 -2.45 29.65 14.73
N PHE A 483 -2.51 29.16 13.48
CA PHE A 483 -3.15 29.87 12.36
C PHE A 483 -4.66 30.09 12.57
N GLY A 484 -5.30 29.25 13.40
CA GLY A 484 -6.76 29.25 13.59
C GLY A 484 -7.50 28.38 12.58
N LYS A 485 -7.01 27.15 12.34
CA LYS A 485 -7.63 26.17 11.43
C LYS A 485 -9.12 25.97 11.72
N THR A 486 -9.50 25.84 12.98
CA THR A 486 -10.92 25.68 13.39
C THR A 486 -11.77 26.92 13.09
N VAL A 487 -11.17 28.12 13.07
CA VAL A 487 -11.85 29.38 12.71
C VAL A 487 -12.12 29.41 11.20
N VAL A 488 -11.13 29.02 10.39
CA VAL A 488 -11.29 28.88 8.94
C VAL A 488 -12.37 27.85 8.61
N CYS A 489 -12.34 26.68 9.26
CA CYS A 489 -13.37 25.65 9.12
C CYS A 489 -14.76 26.13 9.52
N SER A 490 -14.86 26.87 10.64
CA SER A 490 -16.12 27.52 11.05
C SER A 490 -16.65 28.46 9.97
N ASN A 491 -15.77 29.27 9.35
CA ASN A 491 -16.17 30.13 8.25
C ASN A 491 -16.63 29.34 7.02
N LEU A 492 -15.94 28.25 6.66
CA LEU A 492 -16.35 27.38 5.55
C LEU A 492 -17.75 26.80 5.78
N ILE A 493 -18.07 26.35 7.00
CA ILE A 493 -19.42 25.87 7.37
C ILE A 493 -20.46 26.97 7.14
N ALA A 494 -20.21 28.19 7.63
CA ALA A 494 -21.13 29.31 7.43
C ALA A 494 -21.27 29.75 5.96
N ARG A 495 -20.22 29.58 5.14
CA ARG A 495 -20.25 29.95 3.71
C ARG A 495 -20.92 28.89 2.84
N LYS A 496 -20.71 27.61 3.15
CA LYS A 496 -21.29 26.50 2.37
C LYS A 496 -22.74 26.19 2.81
N GLN A 497 -23.10 26.48 4.06
CA GLN A 497 -24.47 26.33 4.60
C GLN A 497 -25.07 24.94 4.36
N VAL A 498 -24.26 23.89 4.54
CA VAL A 498 -24.69 22.50 4.47
C VAL A 498 -24.28 21.74 5.72
N ASN A 499 -25.02 20.68 6.03
CA ASN A 499 -24.67 19.82 7.14
C ASN A 499 -23.25 19.25 6.99
N THR A 500 -22.53 19.25 8.10
CA THR A 500 -21.08 19.04 8.12
C THR A 500 -20.69 17.97 9.13
N LEU A 501 -19.81 17.05 8.72
CA LEU A 501 -19.14 16.11 9.59
C LEU A 501 -17.66 16.47 9.73
N ILE A 502 -17.19 16.60 10.96
CA ILE A 502 -15.80 16.92 11.30
C ILE A 502 -15.12 15.65 11.84
N LEU A 503 -14.09 15.19 11.14
CA LEU A 503 -13.35 13.96 11.47
C LEU A 503 -12.12 14.28 12.31
N LEU A 504 -12.03 13.65 13.48
CA LEU A 504 -10.92 13.79 14.42
C LEU A 504 -10.29 12.43 14.72
N GLU A 505 -8.97 12.40 14.88
CA GLU A 505 -8.25 11.19 15.33
C GLU A 505 -8.10 11.11 16.85
N SER A 506 -8.01 12.27 17.52
CA SER A 506 -7.83 12.33 18.97
C SER A 506 -9.03 12.92 19.69
N SER A 507 -9.41 12.24 20.77
CA SER A 507 -10.49 12.70 21.65
C SER A 507 -10.18 13.99 22.41
N SER A 508 -8.91 14.38 22.51
CA SER A 508 -8.52 15.66 23.14
C SER A 508 -9.02 16.86 22.34
N LEU A 509 -9.19 16.71 21.02
CA LEU A 509 -9.59 17.80 20.12
C LEU A 509 -11.10 18.07 20.13
N ILE A 510 -11.94 17.15 20.64
CA ILE A 510 -13.40 17.28 20.61
C ILE A 510 -13.85 18.55 21.35
N GLU A 511 -13.40 18.72 22.59
CA GLU A 511 -13.81 19.85 23.44
C GLU A 511 -13.32 21.19 22.85
N GLN A 512 -12.14 21.19 22.19
CA GLN A 512 -11.60 22.35 21.48
C GLN A 512 -12.46 22.73 20.26
N TRP A 513 -12.84 21.74 19.45
CA TRP A 513 -13.72 21.94 18.30
C TRP A 513 -15.12 22.40 18.72
N GLU A 514 -15.71 21.79 19.74
CA GLU A 514 -17.01 22.17 20.29
C GLU A 514 -17.01 23.63 20.76
N LYS A 515 -15.97 24.05 21.51
CA LYS A 515 -15.79 25.44 21.95
C LYS A 515 -15.62 26.38 20.76
N SER A 516 -14.80 26.01 19.77
CA SER A 516 -14.54 26.84 18.60
C SER A 516 -15.81 27.07 17.77
N LEU A 517 -16.54 26.00 17.44
CA LEU A 517 -17.82 26.10 16.73
C LEU A 517 -18.82 26.95 17.51
N SER A 518 -18.98 26.71 18.81
CA SER A 518 -19.90 27.50 19.65
C SER A 518 -19.54 28.97 19.75
N THR A 519 -18.27 29.33 19.57
CA THR A 519 -17.77 30.71 19.64
C THR A 519 -17.92 31.44 18.30
N PHE A 520 -17.69 30.75 17.19
CA PHE A 520 -17.57 31.38 15.86
C PHE A 520 -18.76 31.12 14.94
N LEU A 521 -19.63 30.17 15.27
CA LEU A 521 -20.83 29.85 14.51
C LEU A 521 -22.10 30.11 15.31
N LYS A 522 -23.03 30.82 14.69
CA LYS A 522 -24.42 30.88 15.10
C LYS A 522 -25.22 29.98 14.15
N ILE A 523 -25.79 28.91 14.69
CA ILE A 523 -26.62 27.96 13.94
C ILE A 523 -28.08 28.22 14.32
N ASP A 524 -28.90 28.60 13.35
CA ASP A 524 -30.33 28.90 13.52
C ASP A 524 -31.18 27.74 12.99
N GLU A 525 -31.09 26.60 13.68
CA GLU A 525 -31.80 25.36 13.34
C GLU A 525 -32.62 24.86 14.53
N GLU A 526 -33.70 24.14 14.26
CA GLU A 526 -34.47 23.48 15.31
C GLU A 526 -33.72 22.28 15.88
N LEU A 527 -33.76 22.11 17.21
CA LEU A 527 -33.14 20.96 17.87
C LEU A 527 -33.78 19.65 17.39
N PRO A 528 -33.00 18.73 16.78
CA PRO A 528 -33.54 17.51 16.21
C PRO A 528 -34.23 16.63 17.25
N GLU A 529 -35.27 15.92 16.84
CA GLU A 529 -35.95 14.92 17.67
C GLU A 529 -35.34 13.52 17.47
N TYR A 530 -35.32 12.73 18.54
CA TYR A 530 -34.89 11.33 18.48
C TYR A 530 -35.80 10.45 19.33
N LYS A 531 -35.97 9.20 18.89
CA LYS A 531 -36.79 8.19 19.57
C LYS A 531 -35.90 7.35 20.48
N THR A 532 -36.25 7.21 21.76
CA THR A 532 -35.55 6.32 22.69
C THR A 532 -35.89 4.85 22.38
N LYS A 533 -35.08 3.90 22.90
CA LYS A 533 -35.39 2.45 22.83
C LYS A 533 -36.78 2.10 23.39
N THR A 534 -37.30 2.92 24.30
CA THR A 534 -38.64 2.82 24.91
C THR A 534 -39.74 3.53 24.12
N GLY A 535 -39.43 4.06 22.93
CA GLY A 535 -40.40 4.69 22.02
C GLY A 535 -40.72 6.16 22.29
N ARG A 536 -40.14 6.79 23.32
CA ARG A 536 -40.38 8.20 23.66
C ARG A 536 -39.63 9.13 22.72
N ILE A 537 -40.29 10.19 22.27
CA ILE A 537 -39.67 11.26 21.46
C ILE A 537 -39.02 12.27 22.42
N LYS A 538 -37.75 12.61 22.18
CA LYS A 538 -37.00 13.63 22.93
C LYS A 538 -36.27 14.55 21.95
N LYS A 539 -36.11 15.82 22.32
CA LYS A 539 -35.25 16.76 21.59
C LYS A 539 -33.80 16.62 22.01
N LYS A 540 -32.88 16.84 21.07
CA LYS A 540 -31.44 16.95 21.35
C LYS A 540 -31.18 18.20 22.21
N LYS A 541 -30.04 18.20 22.90
CA LYS A 541 -29.65 19.31 23.81
C LYS A 541 -28.79 20.38 23.13
N SER A 542 -28.22 20.05 21.97
CA SER A 542 -27.31 20.88 21.21
C SER A 542 -27.53 20.64 19.72
N LEU A 543 -27.25 21.65 18.91
CA LEU A 543 -27.19 21.58 17.44
C LEU A 543 -25.85 21.02 16.95
N ILE A 544 -24.86 20.92 17.84
CA ILE A 544 -23.58 20.27 17.59
C ILE A 544 -23.62 18.87 18.20
N GLY A 545 -23.52 17.82 17.37
CA GLY A 545 -23.47 16.43 17.84
C GLY A 545 -22.04 15.92 17.98
N ILE A 546 -21.89 14.85 18.78
CA ILE A 546 -20.60 14.22 19.07
C ILE A 546 -20.75 12.71 18.88
N ILE A 547 -19.88 12.12 18.08
CA ILE A 547 -19.78 10.68 17.82
C ILE A 547 -18.44 10.18 18.38
N GLN A 548 -18.48 9.55 19.56
CA GLN A 548 -17.29 9.06 20.26
C GLN A 548 -17.59 7.78 21.04
N GLY A 549 -16.95 6.66 20.66
CA GLY A 549 -17.12 5.39 21.35
C GLY A 549 -18.59 4.99 21.38
N ALA A 550 -19.15 4.71 22.57
CA ALA A 550 -20.58 4.41 22.72
C ALA A 550 -21.48 5.66 22.78
N LYS A 551 -20.90 6.86 22.91
CA LYS A 551 -21.65 8.12 22.94
C LYS A 551 -21.88 8.58 21.50
N ASP A 552 -23.13 8.50 21.08
CA ASP A 552 -23.58 9.06 19.81
C ASP A 552 -24.71 10.06 20.08
N THR A 553 -24.36 11.34 20.00
CA THR A 553 -25.31 12.44 20.06
C THR A 553 -25.49 13.13 18.73
N SER A 554 -25.11 12.49 17.61
CA SER A 554 -25.21 13.06 16.27
C SER A 554 -26.56 13.74 16.03
N THR A 555 -26.52 14.87 15.34
CA THR A 555 -27.65 15.74 15.03
C THR A 555 -28.03 15.68 13.56
N GLY A 556 -27.07 15.40 12.67
CA GLY A 556 -27.21 15.55 11.24
C GLY A 556 -27.05 16.99 10.74
N ILE A 557 -26.67 17.94 11.62
CA ILE A 557 -26.46 19.36 11.32
C ILE A 557 -24.96 19.65 11.27
N VAL A 558 -24.30 19.81 12.42
CA VAL A 558 -22.84 19.86 12.52
C VAL A 558 -22.41 18.84 13.55
N ASP A 559 -21.70 17.80 13.11
CA ASP A 559 -21.33 16.70 13.99
C ASP A 559 -19.80 16.51 14.03
N ILE A 560 -19.25 16.37 15.23
CA ILE A 560 -17.85 16.05 15.48
C ILE A 560 -17.73 14.56 15.72
N ALA A 561 -16.87 13.87 14.97
CA ALA A 561 -16.74 12.42 15.04
C ALA A 561 -15.30 11.97 15.17
N MET A 562 -15.09 11.04 16.10
CA MET A 562 -13.86 10.25 16.13
C MET A 562 -13.89 9.27 14.96
N VAL A 563 -12.81 9.24 14.17
CA VAL A 563 -12.65 8.35 13.01
C VAL A 563 -12.98 6.90 13.36
N GLY A 564 -12.37 6.36 14.42
CA GLY A 564 -12.62 4.99 14.88
C GLY A 564 -14.04 4.73 15.41
N SER A 565 -14.86 5.76 15.57
CA SER A 565 -16.26 5.61 15.96
C SER A 565 -17.23 5.52 14.79
N LEU A 566 -16.82 5.95 13.59
CA LEU A 566 -17.62 5.94 12.37
C LEU A 566 -17.57 4.61 11.62
N TYR A 567 -16.56 3.79 11.89
CA TYR A 567 -16.42 2.45 11.32
C TYR A 567 -16.16 1.45 12.45
N LYS A 568 -17.12 0.55 12.71
CA LYS A 568 -17.03 -0.46 13.78
C LYS A 568 -17.52 -1.80 13.29
N LYS A 569 -16.75 -2.86 13.55
CA LYS A 569 -17.12 -4.25 13.22
C LYS A 569 -17.55 -4.45 11.76
N GLY A 570 -16.95 -3.73 10.82
CA GLY A 570 -17.28 -3.82 9.39
C GLY A 570 -18.44 -2.93 8.93
N GLU A 571 -19.10 -2.22 9.85
CA GLU A 571 -20.25 -1.36 9.53
C GLU A 571 -19.90 0.12 9.67
N PHE A 572 -20.36 0.91 8.70
CA PHE A 572 -20.29 2.36 8.73
C PHE A 572 -21.45 2.95 9.55
N HIS A 573 -21.20 4.10 10.15
CA HIS A 573 -22.24 4.87 10.83
C HIS A 573 -23.36 5.25 9.86
N LEU A 574 -24.63 5.08 10.28
CA LEU A 574 -25.82 5.23 9.43
C LEU A 574 -25.90 6.57 8.70
N ARG A 575 -25.47 7.66 9.35
CA ARG A 575 -25.51 9.02 8.78
C ARG A 575 -24.33 9.39 7.92
N LEU A 576 -23.34 8.51 7.74
CA LEU A 576 -22.09 8.85 7.07
C LEU A 576 -22.31 9.40 5.66
N LYS A 577 -23.34 8.92 4.96
CA LYS A 577 -23.69 9.31 3.59
C LYS A 577 -24.61 10.54 3.49
N ASP A 578 -25.06 11.09 4.62
CA ASP A 578 -26.06 12.16 4.65
C ASP A 578 -25.44 13.58 4.65
N TYR A 579 -24.13 13.69 4.92
CA TYR A 579 -23.46 14.98 5.04
C TYR A 579 -23.06 15.56 3.69
N GLY A 580 -23.31 16.87 3.51
CA GLY A 580 -22.91 17.62 2.32
C GLY A 580 -21.46 18.09 2.35
N MET A 581 -20.88 18.23 3.55
CA MET A 581 -19.48 18.60 3.75
C MET A 581 -18.78 17.72 4.78
N ILE A 582 -17.55 17.32 4.46
CA ILE A 582 -16.63 16.65 5.39
C ILE A 582 -15.39 17.52 5.60
N LEU A 583 -15.02 17.69 6.86
CA LEU A 583 -13.79 18.36 7.28
C LEU A 583 -12.91 17.36 8.02
N VAL A 584 -11.66 17.17 7.57
CA VAL A 584 -10.71 16.27 8.22
C VAL A 584 -9.65 17.11 8.93
N ASP A 585 -9.66 17.08 10.27
CA ASP A 585 -8.62 17.73 11.07
C ASP A 585 -7.39 16.85 11.15
N GLU A 586 -6.22 17.49 11.20
CA GLU A 586 -4.91 16.85 11.05
C GLU A 586 -4.88 15.80 9.94
N CYS A 587 -5.32 16.22 8.76
CA CYS A 587 -5.47 15.34 7.60
C CYS A 587 -4.16 14.70 7.13
N HIS A 588 -2.99 15.11 7.65
CA HIS A 588 -1.74 14.37 7.45
C HIS A 588 -1.84 12.92 7.97
N HIS A 589 -2.74 12.63 8.89
CA HIS A 589 -3.04 11.27 9.33
C HIS A 589 -4.05 10.52 8.42
N SER A 590 -4.62 11.14 7.39
CA SER A 590 -5.64 10.52 6.50
C SER A 590 -5.12 9.32 5.69
N ALA A 591 -3.81 9.09 5.68
CA ALA A 591 -3.20 7.83 5.22
C ALA A 591 -3.45 6.64 6.16
N SER A 592 -4.10 6.84 7.31
CA SER A 592 -4.60 5.74 8.12
C SER A 592 -5.69 4.99 7.35
N GLU A 593 -5.61 3.66 7.38
CA GLU A 593 -6.52 2.76 6.66
C GLU A 593 -8.01 3.08 6.94
N THR A 594 -8.32 3.46 8.19
CA THR A 594 -9.69 3.81 8.61
C THR A 594 -10.18 5.11 7.97
N ILE A 595 -9.36 6.18 7.92
CA ILE A 595 -9.77 7.43 7.26
C ILE A 595 -9.93 7.19 5.77
N SER A 596 -8.98 6.50 5.13
CA SER A 596 -9.05 6.15 3.70
C SER A 596 -10.36 5.44 3.36
N ARG A 597 -10.75 4.43 4.15
CA ARG A 597 -12.04 3.72 3.99
C ARG A 597 -13.24 4.64 4.13
N ILE A 598 -13.26 5.51 5.15
CA ILE A 598 -14.36 6.46 5.36
C ILE A 598 -14.47 7.43 4.17
N LEU A 599 -13.36 8.01 3.72
CA LEU A 599 -13.35 9.00 2.64
C LEU A 599 -13.75 8.41 1.29
N ARG A 600 -13.44 7.13 1.04
CA ARG A 600 -13.87 6.39 -0.16
C ARG A 600 -15.35 6.04 -0.15
N GLU A 601 -16.00 5.99 1.01
CA GLU A 601 -17.42 5.65 1.16
C GLU A 601 -18.35 6.88 1.11
N VAL A 602 -17.82 8.07 1.44
CA VAL A 602 -18.64 9.28 1.60
C VAL A 602 -18.91 10.00 0.26
N PRO A 603 -20.17 10.17 -0.16
CA PRO A 603 -20.53 10.87 -1.40
C PRO A 603 -20.61 12.40 -1.26
N ALA A 604 -20.23 12.98 -0.12
CA ALA A 604 -20.33 14.42 0.15
C ALA A 604 -19.75 15.28 -0.97
N LYS A 605 -20.44 16.37 -1.33
CA LYS A 605 -19.99 17.29 -2.37
C LYS A 605 -18.69 17.99 -1.96
N TYR A 606 -18.62 18.46 -0.72
CA TYR A 606 -17.49 19.24 -0.22
C TYR A 606 -16.59 18.41 0.70
N LEU A 607 -15.29 18.42 0.43
CA LEU A 607 -14.32 17.61 1.18
C LEU A 607 -13.02 18.37 1.41
N TYR A 608 -12.75 18.79 2.64
CA TYR A 608 -11.54 19.55 2.96
C TYR A 608 -10.70 18.87 4.05
N GLY A 609 -9.39 18.91 3.87
CA GLY A 609 -8.41 18.58 4.91
C GLY A 609 -7.76 19.82 5.48
N VAL A 610 -7.51 19.84 6.78
CA VAL A 610 -6.68 20.88 7.42
C VAL A 610 -5.54 20.22 8.18
N THR A 611 -4.31 20.73 8.02
CA THR A 611 -3.16 20.19 8.73
C THR A 611 -2.04 21.22 8.90
N ALA A 612 -1.19 21.04 9.92
CA ALA A 612 0.02 21.85 10.09
C ALA A 612 1.16 21.48 9.14
N THR A 613 1.22 20.23 8.71
CA THR A 613 2.30 19.69 7.89
C THR A 613 1.68 18.83 6.78
N PRO A 614 1.68 19.28 5.51
CA PRO A 614 1.09 18.48 4.44
C PRO A 614 1.99 17.28 4.12
N PHE A 615 3.31 17.42 4.34
CA PHE A 615 4.32 16.41 4.11
C PHE A 615 4.50 15.53 5.36
N ARG A 616 4.30 14.22 5.20
CA ARG A 616 4.66 13.21 6.21
C ARG A 616 6.11 12.78 6.00
N SER A 617 6.80 12.42 7.09
CA SER A 617 8.15 11.82 7.04
C SER A 617 8.17 10.43 6.38
N ASP A 618 7.02 9.78 6.19
CA ASP A 618 6.89 8.47 5.56
C ASP A 618 6.52 8.50 4.06
N GLY A 619 6.31 9.67 3.46
CA GLY A 619 6.00 9.83 2.03
C GLY A 619 4.61 9.32 1.61
N LEU A 620 3.71 9.05 2.56
CA LEU A 620 2.32 8.65 2.29
C LEU A 620 1.36 9.84 2.12
N ASP A 621 1.88 11.05 2.09
CA ASP A 621 1.16 12.30 1.87
C ASP A 621 0.36 12.32 0.57
N ARG A 622 0.82 11.61 -0.47
CA ARG A 622 0.07 11.43 -1.74
C ARG A 622 -1.34 10.86 -1.56
N ILE A 623 -1.56 10.04 -0.52
CA ILE A 623 -2.90 9.50 -0.23
C ILE A 623 -3.87 10.64 0.08
N ASN A 624 -3.42 11.66 0.82
CA ASN A 624 -4.24 12.79 1.21
C ASN A 624 -4.66 13.58 -0.04
N GLU A 625 -3.72 13.86 -0.95
CA GLU A 625 -4.04 14.57 -2.19
C GLU A 625 -4.98 13.78 -3.10
N MET A 626 -4.80 12.46 -3.20
CA MET A 626 -5.69 11.59 -3.98
C MET A 626 -7.12 11.57 -3.41
N LEU A 627 -7.28 11.55 -2.08
CA LEU A 627 -8.60 11.48 -1.44
C LEU A 627 -9.27 12.85 -1.28
N LEU A 628 -8.53 13.84 -0.78
CA LEU A 628 -9.03 15.17 -0.40
C LEU A 628 -8.81 16.24 -1.47
N GLY A 629 -7.96 16.00 -2.47
CA GLY A 629 -7.55 16.99 -3.46
C GLY A 629 -6.24 17.71 -3.10
N PRO A 630 -5.68 18.50 -4.03
CA PRO A 630 -4.38 19.15 -3.85
C PRO A 630 -4.41 20.21 -2.74
N VAL A 631 -3.21 20.62 -2.30
CA VAL A 631 -3.06 21.76 -1.38
C VAL A 631 -3.53 23.03 -2.09
N ARG A 632 -4.57 23.67 -1.55
CA ARG A 632 -5.16 24.91 -2.12
C ARG A 632 -4.57 26.17 -1.52
N PHE A 633 -4.06 26.07 -0.30
CA PHE A 633 -3.41 27.17 0.39
C PHE A 633 -2.39 26.62 1.38
N GLU A 634 -1.21 27.23 1.39
CA GLU A 634 -0.13 26.93 2.33
C GLU A 634 0.21 28.19 3.14
N TYR A 635 0.41 28.01 4.44
CA TYR A 635 0.87 29.03 5.36
C TYR A 635 1.90 28.45 6.31
N SER A 636 3.16 28.77 6.04
CA SER A 636 4.31 28.20 6.71
C SER A 636 4.56 28.84 8.09
N ALA A 637 5.29 28.12 8.95
CA ALA A 637 5.74 28.67 10.23
C ALA A 637 6.68 29.89 10.05
N LYS A 638 7.38 29.98 8.91
CA LYS A 638 8.23 31.12 8.56
C LYS A 638 7.40 32.37 8.29
N GLU A 639 6.37 32.26 7.44
CA GLU A 639 5.45 33.38 7.17
C GLU A 639 4.72 33.82 8.45
N LYS A 640 4.40 32.86 9.34
CA LYS A 640 3.87 33.15 10.67
C LYS A 640 4.84 33.97 11.53
N ALA A 641 6.11 33.59 11.55
CA ALA A 641 7.14 34.29 12.30
C ALA A 641 7.31 35.73 11.79
N GLU A 642 7.31 35.91 10.47
CA GLU A 642 7.40 37.20 9.80
C GLU A 642 6.16 38.10 10.07
N GLU A 643 4.94 37.53 10.08
CA GLU A 643 3.70 38.29 10.34
C GLU A 643 3.53 38.68 11.81
N HIS A 644 3.98 37.82 12.75
CA HIS A 644 3.84 38.06 14.18
C HIS A 644 5.07 38.71 14.84
N GLY A 645 6.21 38.81 14.14
CA GLY A 645 7.45 39.35 14.69
C GLY A 645 8.05 38.53 15.83
N ILE A 646 7.79 37.22 15.87
CA ILE A 646 8.28 36.32 16.93
C ILE A 646 9.53 35.59 16.42
N ASP A 647 10.69 35.93 16.98
CA ASP A 647 11.94 35.22 16.70
C ASP A 647 11.93 33.83 17.36
N TYR A 648 12.00 32.78 16.53
CA TYR A 648 12.22 31.41 17.02
C TYR A 648 13.70 31.18 17.28
N LEU A 649 14.13 31.28 18.55
CA LEU A 649 15.51 31.01 18.93
C LEU A 649 15.73 29.52 19.26
N ILE A 650 16.61 28.86 18.52
CA ILE A 650 17.06 27.50 18.83
C ILE A 650 18.41 27.59 19.55
N VAL A 651 18.46 27.11 20.81
CA VAL A 651 19.69 27.06 21.60
C VAL A 651 20.15 25.61 21.72
N PRO A 652 21.16 25.17 20.94
CA PRO A 652 21.66 23.80 21.06
C PRO A 652 22.43 23.59 22.37
N ARG A 653 22.08 22.53 23.11
CA ARG A 653 22.79 22.09 24.31
C ARG A 653 23.48 20.76 24.05
N PHE A 654 24.82 20.78 24.04
CA PHE A 654 25.63 19.59 23.80
C PHE A 654 25.94 18.90 25.12
N THR A 655 25.49 17.65 25.26
CA THR A 655 25.73 16.80 26.44
C THR A 655 26.74 15.70 26.11
N ARG A 656 27.76 15.49 26.95
CA ARG A 656 28.73 14.41 26.75
C ARG A 656 28.23 13.11 27.38
N THR A 657 28.28 12.01 26.63
CA THR A 657 27.92 10.66 27.12
C THR A 657 28.99 9.67 26.72
N VAL A 658 29.35 8.74 27.60
CA VAL A 658 30.34 7.69 27.32
C VAL A 658 29.63 6.42 26.87
N SER A 659 30.02 5.87 25.71
CA SER A 659 29.55 4.55 25.27
C SER A 659 30.22 3.45 26.12
N PRO A 660 29.49 2.38 26.52
CA PRO A 660 30.10 1.19 27.06
C PRO A 660 31.18 0.64 26.09
N HIS A 661 32.34 0.25 26.62
CA HIS A 661 33.47 -0.25 25.82
C HIS A 661 33.09 -1.53 25.05
N GLY A 662 33.51 -1.64 23.78
CA GLY A 662 33.45 -2.88 23.00
C GLY A 662 32.24 -3.10 22.09
N ARG A 663 31.42 -2.07 21.81
CA ARG A 663 30.36 -2.13 20.79
C ARG A 663 30.49 -0.99 19.78
N ASP A 664 30.84 -1.31 18.52
CA ASP A 664 30.91 -0.32 17.43
C ASP A 664 29.52 0.25 17.03
N ARG A 665 28.43 -0.40 17.47
CA ARG A 665 27.04 0.07 17.29
C ARG A 665 26.23 -0.18 18.56
N LEU A 666 25.84 0.90 19.24
CA LEU A 666 24.85 0.87 20.32
C LEU A 666 23.46 0.61 19.75
N HIS A 667 22.71 -0.30 20.36
CA HIS A 667 21.29 -0.45 20.07
C HIS A 667 20.55 0.82 20.55
N ILE A 668 19.51 1.25 19.82
CA ILE A 668 18.84 2.54 20.09
C ILE A 668 18.24 2.62 21.50
N ASN A 669 17.76 1.49 22.04
CA ASN A 669 17.22 1.42 23.40
C ASN A 669 18.32 1.63 24.45
N ASP A 670 19.50 1.03 24.25
CA ASP A 670 20.65 1.19 25.15
C ASP A 670 21.11 2.66 25.16
N ALA A 671 21.12 3.31 23.97
CA ALA A 671 21.43 4.73 23.87
C ALA A 671 20.40 5.61 24.60
N TYR A 672 19.10 5.29 24.50
CA TYR A 672 18.07 6.02 25.23
C TYR A 672 18.18 5.85 26.75
N GLU A 673 18.53 4.65 27.22
CA GLU A 673 18.74 4.38 28.64
C GLU A 673 19.91 5.20 29.20
N ILE A 674 21.05 5.22 28.50
CA ILE A 674 22.21 6.04 28.86
C ILE A 674 21.83 7.52 28.94
N ILE A 675 21.13 8.03 27.93
CA ILE A 675 20.75 9.45 27.85
C ILE A 675 19.75 9.84 28.95
N ARG A 676 18.85 8.94 29.32
CA ARG A 676 17.81 9.15 30.32
C ARG A 676 18.37 9.13 31.75
N ASN A 677 19.30 8.22 32.03
CA ASN A 677 19.86 8.00 33.37
C ASN A 677 21.17 8.77 33.58
N ASN A 678 21.50 9.72 32.69
CA ASN A 678 22.70 10.54 32.82
C ASN A 678 22.42 11.74 33.75
N GLU A 679 22.94 11.66 34.97
CA GLU A 679 22.77 12.69 36.00
C GLU A 679 23.28 14.06 35.57
N LEU A 680 24.49 14.15 35.00
CA LEU A 680 25.08 15.41 34.52
C LEU A 680 24.22 16.09 33.45
N ARG A 681 23.60 15.30 32.58
CA ARG A 681 22.67 15.81 31.56
C ARG A 681 21.39 16.34 32.19
N ASN A 682 20.86 15.64 33.19
CA ASN A 682 19.64 16.07 33.89
C ASN A 682 19.90 17.33 34.72
N GLU A 683 21.06 17.45 35.36
CA GLU A 683 21.51 18.68 36.03
C GLU A 683 21.59 19.85 35.04
N GLN A 684 22.20 19.65 33.87
CA GLN A 684 22.26 20.69 32.83
C GLN A 684 20.86 21.13 32.38
N ILE A 685 19.93 20.19 32.22
CA ILE A 685 18.52 20.50 31.89
C ILE A 685 17.88 21.34 33.00
N VAL A 686 18.08 20.95 34.26
CA VAL A 686 17.54 21.66 35.43
C VAL A 686 18.10 23.09 35.53
N ASP A 687 19.40 23.28 35.30
CA ASP A 687 20.04 24.59 35.33
C ASP A 687 19.52 25.52 34.22
N ASP A 688 19.31 24.96 33.02
CA ASP A 688 18.67 25.70 31.92
C ASP A 688 17.23 26.12 32.27
N ILE A 689 16.49 25.26 32.96
CA ILE A 689 15.13 25.58 33.42
C ILE A 689 15.15 26.70 34.46
N LYS A 690 16.05 26.62 35.45
CA LYS A 690 16.21 27.67 36.47
C LYS A 690 16.57 29.01 35.84
N PHE A 691 17.44 29.00 34.83
CA PHE A 691 17.76 30.21 34.06
C PHE A 691 16.52 30.79 33.37
N CYS A 692 15.66 29.96 32.77
CA CYS A 692 14.41 30.41 32.15
C CYS A 692 13.46 31.04 33.18
N ILE A 693 13.31 30.42 34.35
CA ILE A 693 12.47 30.96 35.43
C ILE A 693 13.00 32.31 35.93
N THR A 694 14.32 32.43 36.10
CA THR A 694 14.96 33.70 36.51
C THR A 694 14.76 34.80 35.46
N ALA A 695 14.61 34.43 34.19
CA ALA A 695 14.27 35.32 33.08
C ALA A 695 12.75 35.57 32.93
N ASN A 696 11.93 35.22 33.93
CA ASN A 696 10.47 35.31 33.93
C ASN A 696 9.79 34.58 32.75
N ARG A 697 10.39 33.47 32.29
CA ARG A 697 9.82 32.61 31.26
C ARG A 697 9.03 31.46 31.87
N THR A 698 8.12 30.87 31.10
CA THR A 698 7.29 29.74 31.51
C THR A 698 7.67 28.48 30.72
N PRO A 699 8.61 27.66 31.22
CA PRO A 699 9.14 26.51 30.49
C PRO A 699 8.22 25.29 30.51
N VAL A 700 8.17 24.61 29.37
CA VAL A 700 7.63 23.25 29.22
C VAL A 700 8.75 22.26 28.89
N VAL A 701 8.84 21.20 29.68
CA VAL A 701 9.86 20.15 29.60
C VAL A 701 9.25 18.90 28.97
N LEU A 702 9.72 18.55 27.78
CA LEU A 702 9.26 17.39 27.02
C LEU A 702 10.24 16.22 27.08
N THR A 703 9.72 15.06 27.50
CA THR A 703 10.43 13.78 27.43
C THR A 703 9.50 12.69 26.85
N ARG A 704 10.06 11.61 26.34
CA ARG A 704 9.27 10.45 25.85
C ARG A 704 9.03 9.39 26.93
N PHE A 705 9.75 9.47 28.06
CA PHE A 705 9.72 8.44 29.11
C PHE A 705 9.03 8.98 30.36
N THR A 706 8.03 8.25 30.84
CA THR A 706 7.28 8.59 32.06
C THR A 706 8.19 8.67 33.29
N GLU A 707 9.05 7.69 33.49
CA GLU A 707 9.99 7.67 34.61
C GLU A 707 11.02 8.82 34.54
N HIS A 708 11.43 9.26 33.34
CA HIS A 708 12.29 10.44 33.20
C HIS A 708 11.53 11.73 33.55
N ALA A 709 10.25 11.81 33.19
CA ALA A 709 9.40 12.93 33.57
C ALA A 709 9.23 12.99 35.10
N ASP A 710 9.06 11.83 35.74
CA ASP A 710 9.00 11.70 37.19
C ASP A 710 10.32 12.21 37.83
N THR A 711 11.49 11.77 37.33
CA THR A 711 12.80 12.26 37.80
C THR A 711 12.98 13.78 37.64
N LEU A 712 12.68 14.33 36.46
CA LEU A 712 12.81 15.77 36.23
C LEU A 712 11.84 16.58 37.09
N TYR A 713 10.61 16.08 37.29
CA TYR A 713 9.66 16.72 38.18
C TYR A 713 10.18 16.76 39.62
N ASP A 714 10.71 15.65 40.14
CA ASP A 714 11.26 15.61 41.50
C ASP A 714 12.44 16.57 41.70
N LEU A 715 13.27 16.76 40.66
CA LEU A 715 14.36 17.73 40.68
C LEU A 715 13.90 19.20 40.57
N LEU A 716 12.72 19.43 39.99
CA LEU A 716 12.21 20.77 39.67
C LEU A 716 11.13 21.28 40.63
N LYS A 717 10.47 20.40 41.40
CA LYS A 717 9.29 20.74 42.23
C LYS A 717 9.49 21.92 43.18
N ASP A 718 10.73 22.16 43.62
CA ASP A 718 11.10 23.24 44.53
C ASP A 718 11.76 24.45 43.81
N CYS A 719 11.80 24.44 42.47
CA CYS A 719 12.45 25.47 41.64
C CYS A 719 11.53 26.58 41.14
N ALA A 720 10.21 26.43 41.28
CA ALA A 720 9.20 27.42 40.89
C ALA A 720 8.01 27.35 41.85
N ASP A 721 7.19 28.39 41.86
CA ASP A 721 5.99 28.49 42.72
C ASP A 721 4.99 27.37 42.39
N ASN A 722 4.87 27.03 41.11
CA ASN A 722 3.97 25.99 40.63
C ASN A 722 4.67 25.05 39.64
N VAL A 723 4.74 23.77 39.97
CA VAL A 723 5.29 22.74 39.08
C VAL A 723 4.24 21.67 38.82
N PHE A 724 3.94 21.43 37.55
CA PHE A 724 2.93 20.46 37.14
C PHE A 724 3.55 19.29 36.39
N LEU A 725 3.09 18.08 36.69
CA LEU A 725 3.47 16.85 36.00
C LEU A 725 2.29 16.26 35.23
N LEU A 726 2.43 16.21 33.90
CA LEU A 726 1.44 15.68 32.97
C LEU A 726 1.97 14.44 32.25
N THR A 727 1.61 13.26 32.77
CA THR A 727 1.96 11.96 32.18
C THR A 727 0.71 11.13 31.85
N GLY A 728 0.85 10.16 30.95
CA GLY A 728 -0.25 9.26 30.55
C GLY A 728 -0.81 8.38 31.68
N LYS A 729 -0.16 8.32 32.85
CA LYS A 729 -0.61 7.57 34.03
C LYS A 729 -1.86 8.18 34.68
N LYS A 730 -2.12 9.48 34.50
CA LYS A 730 -3.23 10.20 35.17
C LYS A 730 -4.58 10.01 34.44
N SER A 731 -5.65 9.81 35.20
CA SER A 731 -7.02 9.65 34.70
C SER A 731 -7.53 10.92 33.98
N LYS A 732 -8.62 10.82 33.21
CA LYS A 732 -9.22 11.99 32.52
C LYS A 732 -9.69 13.06 33.52
N LYS A 733 -10.18 12.65 34.69
CA LYS A 733 -10.65 13.56 35.75
C LYS A 733 -9.49 14.35 36.36
N GLU A 734 -8.43 13.65 36.78
CA GLU A 734 -7.24 14.27 37.37
C GLU A 734 -6.55 15.22 36.40
N ARG A 735 -6.52 14.88 35.10
CA ARG A 735 -6.00 15.78 34.06
C ARG A 735 -6.81 17.07 33.94
N ARG A 736 -8.14 16.99 34.04
CA ARG A 736 -9.01 18.16 33.99
C ARG A 736 -8.82 19.05 35.22
N GLU A 737 -8.65 18.45 36.40
CA GLU A 737 -8.39 19.16 37.65
C GLU A 737 -7.03 19.87 37.63
N LEU A 738 -5.97 19.17 37.20
CA LEU A 738 -4.65 19.78 37.01
C LEU A 738 -4.70 20.95 36.03
N ARG A 739 -5.47 20.81 34.94
CA ARG A 739 -5.60 21.89 33.97
C ARG A 739 -6.35 23.09 34.53
N ALA A 740 -7.41 22.87 35.30
CA ALA A 740 -8.10 23.96 36.00
C ALA A 740 -7.17 24.65 37.02
N GLN A 741 -6.31 23.89 37.71
CA GLN A 741 -5.28 24.46 38.58
C GLN A 741 -4.28 25.31 37.79
N MET A 742 -3.75 24.78 36.69
CA MET A 742 -2.85 25.52 35.79
C MET A 742 -3.48 26.81 35.26
N ASP A 743 -4.75 26.77 34.84
CA ASP A 743 -5.47 27.95 34.34
C ASP A 743 -5.73 29.00 35.45
N SER A 744 -5.73 28.57 36.71
CA SER A 744 -5.90 29.46 37.87
C SER A 744 -4.61 30.10 38.38
N VAL A 745 -3.43 29.65 37.92
CA VAL A 745 -2.14 30.19 38.38
C VAL A 745 -1.98 31.64 37.89
N PRO A 746 -1.76 32.62 38.78
CA PRO A 746 -1.53 34.01 38.41
C PRO A 746 -0.31 34.17 37.48
N VAL A 747 -0.36 35.16 36.58
CA VAL A 747 0.75 35.47 35.65
C VAL A 747 2.03 35.88 36.41
N THR A 748 1.89 36.37 37.63
CA THR A 748 2.98 36.80 38.52
C THR A 748 3.75 35.66 39.17
N GLU A 749 3.19 34.45 39.22
CA GLU A 749 3.82 33.28 39.86
C GLU A 749 4.57 32.44 38.83
N SER A 750 5.75 31.94 39.16
CA SER A 750 6.52 31.08 38.26
C SER A 750 5.86 29.72 38.06
N LEU A 751 5.87 29.21 36.81
CA LEU A 751 5.23 27.95 36.45
C LEU A 751 6.15 27.08 35.57
N ILE A 752 6.31 25.82 35.95
CA ILE A 752 7.01 24.79 35.17
C ILE A 752 6.03 23.68 34.81
N LEU A 753 6.01 23.29 33.54
CA LEU A 753 5.27 22.11 33.09
C LEU A 753 6.23 21.00 32.69
N VAL A 754 6.18 19.85 33.35
CA VAL A 754 6.89 18.62 32.92
C VAL A 754 5.88 17.66 32.31
N ALA A 755 6.13 17.22 31.07
CA ALA A 755 5.17 16.38 30.36
C ALA A 755 5.81 15.34 29.42
N THR A 756 5.05 14.28 29.17
CA THR A 756 5.40 13.31 28.13
C THR A 756 4.94 13.78 26.75
N GLY A 757 5.82 13.68 25.74
CA GLY A 757 5.53 14.13 24.37
C GLY A 757 4.27 13.52 23.75
N GLN A 758 3.96 12.25 24.05
CA GLN A 758 2.72 11.60 23.58
C GLN A 758 1.43 12.27 24.12
N LEU A 759 1.50 12.95 25.25
CA LEU A 759 0.32 13.52 25.90
C LEU A 759 0.05 14.96 25.48
N ILE A 760 1.11 15.77 25.30
CA ILE A 760 0.98 17.19 24.95
C ILE A 760 1.49 17.53 23.55
N GLY A 761 1.97 16.54 22.80
CA GLY A 761 2.44 16.71 21.42
C GLY A 761 1.32 17.03 20.43
N GLU A 762 0.08 16.60 20.70
CA GLU A 762 -1.08 16.89 19.86
C GLU A 762 -2.29 17.36 20.70
N GLY A 763 -2.92 18.47 20.29
CA GLY A 763 -4.17 18.97 20.88
C GLY A 763 -4.06 19.55 22.30
N PHE A 764 -2.87 19.92 22.76
CA PHE A 764 -2.67 20.66 24.01
C PHE A 764 -2.41 22.15 23.73
N ASP A 765 -3.21 23.03 24.34
CA ASP A 765 -3.10 24.48 24.16
C ASP A 765 -2.99 25.21 25.51
N TYR A 766 -1.82 25.76 25.85
CA TYR A 766 -1.67 26.59 27.05
C TYR A 766 -0.88 27.86 26.67
N PRO A 767 -1.56 28.98 26.38
CA PRO A 767 -0.95 30.16 25.77
C PRO A 767 0.20 30.80 26.55
N ARG A 768 0.30 30.52 27.84
CA ARG A 768 1.34 31.06 28.72
C ARG A 768 2.71 30.39 28.54
N LEU A 769 2.80 29.21 27.92
CA LEU A 769 4.09 28.56 27.64
C LEU A 769 4.86 29.35 26.58
N ASP A 770 6.11 29.73 26.88
CA ASP A 770 6.96 30.51 25.98
C ASP A 770 8.30 29.82 25.68
N THR A 771 8.68 28.78 26.44
CA THR A 771 9.99 28.13 26.33
C THR A 771 9.84 26.62 26.29
N LEU A 772 10.33 25.99 25.22
CA LEU A 772 10.28 24.54 25.04
C LEU A 772 11.65 23.90 25.30
N ILE A 773 11.68 22.94 26.21
CA ILE A 773 12.90 22.18 26.58
C ILE A 773 12.73 20.73 26.17
N MET A 774 13.47 20.32 25.14
CA MET A 774 13.46 18.94 24.64
C MET A 774 14.46 18.07 25.43
N ALA A 775 13.96 17.46 26.51
CA ALA A 775 14.76 16.65 27.44
C ALA A 775 15.07 15.22 26.95
N ALA A 776 14.48 14.78 25.83
CA ALA A 776 14.82 13.52 25.17
C ALA A 776 14.89 13.72 23.65
N PRO A 777 15.63 12.87 22.92
CA PRO A 777 15.57 12.88 21.46
C PRO A 777 14.12 12.77 21.00
N VAL A 778 13.77 13.42 19.90
CA VAL A 778 12.44 13.35 19.26
C VAL A 778 12.65 12.77 17.87
N ALA A 779 11.91 11.73 17.53
CA ALA A 779 11.87 11.21 16.16
C ALA A 779 10.62 11.80 15.50
N TRP A 780 10.79 12.42 14.35
CA TRP A 780 9.74 13.05 13.54
C TRP A 780 9.49 12.17 12.31
#